data_AF-A0A957Q7C5-F1
#
_entry.id   AF-A0A957Q7C5-F1
#
_cell.length_a   1.000
_cell.length_b   1.000
_cell.length_c   1.000
_cell.angle_alpha   90.00
_cell.angle_beta   90.00
_cell.angle_gamma   90.00
#
_symmetry.space_group_name_H-M   'P 1'
#
loop_
_entity.id
_entity.type
_entity.pdbx_description
1 polymer ?
#
loop_
_entity_poly.entity_id
_entity_poly.type
_entity_poly.pdbx_seq_one_letter_code
_entity_poly.pdbx_strand_id
1 'polypeptide(L)'
;ADAMQMQLQVGQQPPLAVKVEEGQAYGRQGNGEEWVELEQTPDLFAPGGDPLGFLVAMENVRKLAPGDQGMDDFSMPAAAQSVAYDSDSISRYAFALSGPKYARFMKEQMEAELRRKGELPPSMSLSAANQYMEMTGHGEMWLNASGLPTRLLVHVEFPDETGANESISAEIVTRFDGWAAPSDGMWSQLWHDPTLMLTQPSTVTGISPQVAQGMGMTLGITLLILGLFALLLTHRRLWAVRAAVYGLIIVSMVITPLLQTQQVSAFYDGQSARVLEAAAANLESKVETAEAAMFNPHENPIQMTDQAVASTAPASTTNSVNIAQTVSDCPTITETTDCDLDGLLDQIEIHQLGTFVDDADTDGDFITDYGEVQPFTVGGQVWYLDPRRDDSNNDGLSDSVECAARTKLDDDGNIDTTIDVSSVVCPDTDADGTPDVYDFDNDGDGVPDNADNSPFSTQTVTDGKFGLSLANYQNDKHIAIDFQIRPTAEQHLWWVNSYADWPDNDLQGQIQRVTSESLSDLGDMLLSPVLEITIPHDDANPTRGLPVQDGIDVDSISATTPITTWLDSDAVDAMAISVTEADPEDGTIVVYVPLTTAEDAVGETPVALAGRMLYEVPSGASSWGAEHTVRLLWLVNGLTDGCEVPDGLDEEAADTYCEDYANWTSEQTVLQTYYDDFRITSLLVSEDHGASAAAFAQTSAGQYYDDDLWHLADVLQRTFLTRAVDQTTNQRLSVQDIKGHLSDWDLTNIYTQEFFDLADELAMIDALTGDEILSFLGDARPSPSSGATATVLYVGEKSRRNISLVQDGVSFADNSALIDFADIEVETIGSLRWAPYAYTDGGWINADV
;
A
#
# COMPACT_ATOMS: atom_id res chain seq x y z
N ALA A 1 -7.80 26.24 -13.16
CA ALA A 1 -7.86 26.71 -14.56
C ALA A 1 -9.22 26.30 -15.10
N ASP A 2 -10.03 27.20 -15.67
CA ASP A 2 -11.42 26.88 -16.02
C ASP A 2 -11.57 26.16 -17.38
N ALA A 3 -10.51 26.09 -18.21
CA ALA A 3 -10.50 25.28 -19.43
C ALA A 3 -9.08 24.84 -19.87
N MET A 4 -8.87 23.53 -19.98
CA MET A 4 -7.67 22.91 -20.59
C MET A 4 -8.04 22.30 -21.95
N GLN A 5 -7.18 22.41 -22.97
CA GLN A 5 -7.36 21.73 -24.26
C GLN A 5 -6.05 21.03 -24.68
N MET A 6 -6.13 19.72 -24.90
CA MET A 6 -5.05 18.87 -25.38
C MET A 6 -5.39 18.33 -26.76
N GLN A 7 -4.40 18.19 -27.62
CA GLN A 7 -4.55 17.52 -28.90
C GLN A 7 -3.50 16.42 -29.02
N LEU A 8 -3.98 15.18 -28.99
CA LEU A 8 -3.18 13.97 -29.15
C LEU A 8 -3.19 13.56 -30.61
N GLN A 9 -2.01 13.34 -31.18
CA GLN A 9 -1.87 12.87 -32.54
C GLN A 9 -1.04 11.59 -32.55
N VAL A 10 -1.70 10.48 -32.88
CA VAL A 10 -1.08 9.15 -32.97
C VAL A 10 -1.01 8.75 -34.45
N GLY A 11 0.20 8.77 -35.02
CA GLY A 11 0.44 8.39 -36.41
C GLY A 11 -0.44 9.12 -37.44
N GLN A 12 -1.16 8.36 -38.28
CA GLN A 12 -2.08 8.86 -39.33
C GLN A 12 -3.55 8.96 -38.87
N GLN A 13 -3.84 8.74 -37.58
CA GLN A 13 -5.21 8.79 -37.05
C GLN A 13 -5.73 10.24 -36.92
N PRO A 14 -7.06 10.47 -37.00
CA PRO A 14 -7.62 11.79 -36.74
C PRO A 14 -7.26 12.25 -35.31
N PRO A 15 -6.85 13.51 -35.11
CA PRO A 15 -6.36 13.98 -33.82
C PRO A 15 -7.46 13.88 -32.76
N LEU A 16 -7.13 13.28 -31.62
CA LEU A 16 -7.99 13.22 -30.46
C LEU A 16 -7.82 14.53 -29.69
N ALA A 17 -8.87 15.36 -29.66
CA ALA A 17 -8.87 16.55 -28.83
C ALA A 17 -9.56 16.22 -27.51
N VAL A 18 -8.90 16.53 -26.40
CA VAL A 18 -9.44 16.37 -25.05
C VAL A 18 -9.56 17.75 -24.42
N LYS A 19 -10.67 18.04 -23.74
CA LYS A 19 -10.86 19.26 -22.96
C LYS A 19 -11.30 18.93 -21.55
N VAL A 20 -10.81 19.68 -20.57
CA VAL A 20 -11.26 19.60 -19.18
C VAL A 20 -11.91 20.92 -18.83
N GLU A 21 -13.19 20.89 -18.44
CA GLU A 21 -13.99 22.04 -17.99
C GLU A 21 -14.67 21.66 -16.67
N GLU A 22 -14.53 22.50 -15.63
CA GLU A 22 -15.16 22.31 -14.31
C GLU A 22 -14.89 20.94 -13.64
N GLY A 23 -13.70 20.35 -13.88
CA GLY A 23 -13.30 19.05 -13.31
C GLY A 23 -13.78 17.82 -14.11
N GLN A 24 -14.43 18.03 -15.25
CA GLN A 24 -14.97 16.96 -16.10
C GLN A 24 -14.25 16.93 -17.45
N ALA A 25 -13.82 15.74 -17.87
CA ALA A 25 -13.07 15.53 -19.11
C ALA A 25 -14.01 15.19 -20.28
N TYR A 26 -13.73 15.77 -21.45
CA TYR A 26 -14.46 15.52 -22.69
C TYR A 26 -13.48 15.23 -23.83
N GLY A 27 -13.75 14.22 -24.64
CA GLY A 27 -12.95 13.84 -25.82
C GLY A 27 -13.72 14.02 -27.13
N ARG A 28 -13.02 14.30 -28.22
CA ARG A 28 -13.54 14.22 -29.61
C ARG A 28 -12.47 13.73 -30.57
N GLN A 29 -12.83 12.87 -31.53
CA GLN A 29 -11.92 12.47 -32.61
C GLN A 29 -12.17 13.34 -33.87
N GLY A 30 -11.18 14.15 -34.22
CA GLY A 30 -11.23 15.01 -35.41
C GLY A 30 -12.07 16.29 -35.26
N ASN A 31 -11.83 17.25 -36.17
CA ASN A 31 -12.34 18.63 -36.08
C ASN A 31 -13.85 18.81 -36.38
N GLY A 32 -14.65 17.74 -36.37
CA GLY A 32 -16.07 17.78 -36.76
C GLY A 32 -17.02 16.87 -35.96
N GLU A 33 -16.54 16.13 -34.97
CA GLU A 33 -17.36 15.24 -34.13
C GLU A 33 -17.80 15.92 -32.82
N GLU A 34 -18.91 15.46 -32.23
CA GLU A 34 -19.42 15.97 -30.96
C GLU A 34 -18.51 15.56 -29.80
N TRP A 35 -18.40 16.44 -28.80
CA TRP A 35 -17.65 16.16 -27.57
C TRP A 35 -18.38 15.11 -26.74
N VAL A 36 -17.70 14.04 -26.39
CA VAL A 36 -18.19 12.95 -25.56
C VAL A 36 -17.51 13.03 -24.20
N GLU A 37 -18.27 12.87 -23.13
CA GLU A 37 -17.76 12.82 -21.77
C GLU A 37 -16.87 11.58 -21.57
N LEU A 38 -15.74 11.73 -20.91
CA LEU A 38 -14.80 10.65 -20.59
C LEU A 38 -14.99 10.24 -19.12
N GLU A 39 -15.01 8.94 -18.84
CA GLU A 39 -15.22 8.39 -17.49
C GLU A 39 -14.01 8.56 -16.54
N GLN A 40 -12.83 8.97 -17.04
CA GLN A 40 -11.60 9.09 -16.24
C GLN A 40 -11.22 10.55 -15.90
N THR A 41 -10.59 10.72 -14.73
CA THR A 41 -10.28 12.01 -14.07
C THR A 41 -9.12 12.79 -14.73
N PRO A 42 -8.92 14.08 -14.39
CA PRO A 42 -7.87 14.95 -14.94
C PRO A 42 -6.42 14.48 -14.73
N ASP A 43 -6.19 13.49 -13.86
CA ASP A 43 -4.87 12.96 -13.48
C ASP A 43 -4.09 12.34 -14.65
N LEU A 44 -4.79 12.00 -15.75
CA LEU A 44 -4.18 11.47 -16.96
C LEU A 44 -3.40 12.50 -17.80
N PHE A 45 -3.57 13.80 -17.53
CA PHE A 45 -3.18 14.84 -18.50
C PHE A 45 -2.25 15.92 -17.92
N ALA A 46 -2.11 15.95 -16.59
CA ALA A 46 -1.14 16.79 -15.91
C ALA A 46 -0.76 16.14 -14.56
N PRO A 47 0.50 16.27 -14.10
CA PRO A 47 0.94 15.69 -12.83
C PRO A 47 0.03 16.12 -11.67
N GLY A 48 -0.62 15.15 -11.01
CA GLY A 48 -1.57 15.41 -9.91
C GLY A 48 -2.77 16.31 -10.29
N GLY A 49 -3.11 16.39 -11.57
CA GLY A 49 -4.13 17.31 -12.09
C GLY A 49 -3.70 18.78 -12.17
N ASP A 50 -2.43 19.11 -11.88
CA ASP A 50 -1.89 20.47 -11.97
C ASP A 50 -1.19 20.73 -13.31
N PRO A 51 -1.78 21.54 -14.22
CA PRO A 51 -1.14 21.90 -15.48
C PRO A 51 0.20 22.61 -15.34
N LEU A 52 0.51 23.20 -14.18
CA LEU A 52 1.80 23.82 -13.92
C LEU A 52 2.87 22.80 -13.51
N GLY A 53 2.51 21.53 -13.26
CA GLY A 53 3.46 20.46 -12.90
C GLY A 53 4.54 20.23 -13.96
N PHE A 54 4.24 20.44 -15.25
CA PHE A 54 5.25 20.40 -16.33
C PHE A 54 6.39 21.40 -16.15
N LEU A 55 6.18 22.45 -15.35
CA LEU A 55 7.20 23.47 -15.11
C LEU A 55 8.36 22.96 -14.24
N VAL A 56 8.17 21.87 -13.48
CA VAL A 56 9.21 21.25 -12.65
C VAL A 56 10.35 20.72 -13.53
N ALA A 57 10.02 20.23 -14.72
CA ALA A 57 10.96 19.66 -15.68
C ALA A 57 11.55 20.68 -16.67
N MET A 58 11.44 21.99 -16.40
CA MET A 58 11.96 23.02 -17.30
C MET A 58 13.48 23.13 -17.26
N GLU A 59 14.06 23.24 -18.45
CA GLU A 59 15.46 23.59 -18.63
C GLU A 59 15.64 24.68 -19.69
N ASN A 60 16.81 25.32 -19.71
CA ASN A 60 17.18 26.29 -20.74
C ASN A 60 16.15 27.43 -20.91
N VAL A 61 15.54 27.87 -19.81
CA VAL A 61 14.50 28.91 -19.80
C VAL A 61 15.05 30.23 -20.32
N ARG A 62 14.44 30.76 -21.38
CA ARG A 62 14.83 32.04 -22.00
C ARG A 62 13.63 32.94 -22.22
N LYS A 63 13.80 34.24 -21.96
CA LYS A 63 12.79 35.25 -22.27
C LYS A 63 12.79 35.58 -23.77
N LEU A 64 11.63 35.53 -24.41
CA LEU A 64 11.46 35.88 -25.83
C LEU A 64 11.25 37.39 -26.01
N ALA A 65 11.92 37.98 -27.00
CA ALA A 65 11.78 39.39 -27.32
C ALA A 65 10.57 39.65 -28.24
N PRO A 66 9.99 40.88 -28.25
CA PRO A 66 8.93 41.23 -29.17
C PRO A 66 9.38 41.07 -30.64
N GLY A 67 8.86 40.07 -31.33
CA GLY A 67 9.20 39.74 -32.72
C GLY A 67 10.04 38.46 -32.92
N ASP A 68 10.46 37.78 -31.84
CA ASP A 68 11.00 36.43 -31.94
C ASP A 68 9.88 35.46 -32.38
N GLN A 69 10.18 34.57 -33.34
CA GLN A 69 9.26 33.51 -33.72
C GLN A 69 9.24 32.46 -32.59
N GLY A 70 8.15 32.42 -31.82
CA GLY A 70 7.84 31.29 -30.93
C GLY A 70 7.21 30.14 -31.72
N MET A 71 6.47 29.24 -31.05
CA MET A 71 5.69 28.15 -31.69
C MET A 71 4.47 28.67 -32.53
N ASP A 72 4.54 29.86 -33.12
CA ASP A 72 3.41 30.59 -33.71
C ASP A 72 3.00 30.11 -35.13
N ASP A 73 3.32 28.88 -35.56
CA ASP A 73 2.93 28.35 -36.91
C ASP A 73 1.61 27.54 -36.92
N PHE A 74 0.92 27.37 -35.79
CA PHE A 74 -0.37 26.66 -35.78
C PHE A 74 -1.56 27.60 -35.97
N SER A 75 -2.20 27.50 -37.14
CA SER A 75 -3.40 28.23 -37.52
C SER A 75 -4.57 27.94 -36.57
N MET A 76 -4.85 28.85 -35.65
CA MET A 76 -6.05 28.78 -34.81
C MET A 76 -7.35 28.89 -35.65
N PRO A 77 -8.42 28.14 -35.32
CA PRO A 77 -9.74 28.43 -35.85
C PRO A 77 -10.20 29.83 -35.44
N ALA A 78 -10.87 30.54 -36.35
CA ALA A 78 -11.21 31.97 -36.25
C ALA A 78 -11.99 32.40 -34.99
N ALA A 79 -12.53 31.45 -34.22
CA ALA A 79 -13.22 31.71 -32.95
C ALA A 79 -12.27 32.11 -31.80
N ALA A 80 -10.95 31.88 -31.92
CA ALA A 80 -9.97 32.18 -30.87
C ALA A 80 -9.28 33.55 -31.02
N GLN A 81 -9.64 34.36 -32.02
CA GLN A 81 -8.99 35.66 -32.32
C GLN A 81 -9.59 36.87 -31.58
N SER A 82 -10.57 36.68 -30.69
CA SER A 82 -11.32 37.80 -30.09
C SER A 82 -11.04 38.02 -28.61
N VAL A 83 -9.77 38.22 -28.25
CA VAL A 83 -9.42 39.00 -27.05
C VAL A 83 -8.25 39.90 -27.45
N ALA A 84 -8.47 41.21 -27.48
CA ALA A 84 -7.42 42.18 -27.73
C ALA A 84 -6.48 42.23 -26.52
N TYR A 85 -5.41 41.43 -26.54
CA TYR A 85 -4.33 41.52 -25.56
C TYR A 85 -3.47 42.74 -25.88
N ASP A 86 -3.31 43.63 -24.91
CA ASP A 86 -2.41 44.78 -25.00
C ASP A 86 -0.96 44.26 -25.02
N SER A 87 -0.32 44.33 -26.18
CA SER A 87 0.99 43.71 -26.47
C SER A 87 2.15 44.25 -25.62
N ASP A 88 1.96 45.35 -24.90
CA ASP A 88 2.98 45.96 -24.04
C ASP A 88 3.02 45.36 -22.61
N SER A 89 2.18 44.36 -22.29
CA SER A 89 2.01 43.86 -20.92
C SER A 89 2.24 42.35 -20.71
N ILE A 90 2.66 41.61 -21.74
CA ILE A 90 2.87 40.15 -21.67
C ILE A 90 4.36 39.83 -21.81
N SER A 91 4.92 39.06 -20.86
CA SER A 91 6.25 38.47 -20.97
C SER A 91 6.15 37.01 -21.41
N ARG A 92 6.89 36.64 -22.46
CA ARG A 92 6.94 35.28 -23.01
C ARG A 92 8.26 34.62 -22.65
N TYR A 93 8.22 33.35 -22.25
CA TYR A 93 9.39 32.54 -21.94
C TYR A 93 9.30 31.23 -22.72
N ALA A 94 10.41 30.79 -23.30
CA ALA A 94 10.54 29.46 -23.90
C ALA A 94 11.45 28.60 -23.02
N PHE A 95 11.18 27.30 -22.97
CA PHE A 95 11.96 26.33 -22.20
C PHE A 95 12.02 24.98 -22.94
N ALA A 96 13.06 24.20 -22.64
CA ALA A 96 13.11 22.77 -22.97
C ALA A 96 12.51 21.97 -21.80
N LEU A 97 11.95 20.81 -22.09
CA LEU A 97 11.45 19.87 -21.09
C LEU A 97 12.43 18.70 -20.98
N SER A 98 12.86 18.38 -19.76
CA SER A 98 13.75 17.26 -19.45
C SER A 98 12.93 16.04 -19.03
N GLY A 99 13.00 14.96 -19.81
CA GLY A 99 12.37 13.67 -19.50
C GLY A 99 12.78 13.12 -18.14
N PRO A 100 14.08 13.04 -17.81
CA PRO A 100 14.52 12.55 -16.51
C PRO A 100 13.94 13.34 -15.32
N LYS A 101 13.97 14.69 -15.37
CA LYS A 101 13.36 15.53 -14.33
C LYS A 101 11.85 15.34 -14.22
N TYR A 102 11.18 15.11 -15.35
CA TYR A 102 9.75 14.83 -15.36
C TYR A 102 9.43 13.44 -14.80
N ALA A 103 10.26 12.44 -15.11
CA ALA A 103 10.12 11.07 -14.62
C ALA A 103 10.31 10.98 -13.11
N ARG A 104 11.34 11.66 -12.55
CA ARG A 104 11.54 11.79 -11.10
C ARG A 104 10.32 12.43 -10.41
N PHE A 105 9.83 13.55 -10.94
CA PHE A 105 8.66 14.22 -10.39
C PHE A 105 7.41 13.34 -10.43
N MET A 106 7.19 12.57 -11.50
CA MET A 106 6.07 11.63 -11.60
C MET A 106 6.23 10.44 -10.65
N LYS A 107 7.44 9.89 -10.48
CA LYS A 107 7.78 8.85 -9.49
C LYS A 107 7.40 9.33 -8.09
N GLU A 108 7.91 10.48 -7.68
CA GLU A 108 7.63 11.07 -6.35
C GLU A 108 6.12 11.28 -6.11
N GLN A 109 5.38 11.78 -7.10
CA GLN A 109 3.93 11.99 -6.99
C GLN A 109 3.17 10.66 -6.86
N MET A 110 3.52 9.65 -7.66
CA MET A 110 2.89 8.33 -7.59
C MET A 110 3.21 7.62 -6.28
N GLU A 111 4.46 7.64 -5.82
CA GLU A 111 4.84 7.08 -4.52
C GLU A 111 4.09 7.76 -3.39
N ALA A 112 4.00 9.10 -3.40
CA ALA A 112 3.25 9.83 -2.39
C ALA A 112 1.75 9.44 -2.40
N GLU A 113 1.18 9.19 -3.57
CA GLU A 113 -0.21 8.76 -3.69
C GLU A 113 -0.43 7.31 -3.25
N LEU A 114 0.44 6.38 -3.64
CA LEU A 114 0.36 4.98 -3.21
C LEU A 114 0.62 4.83 -1.70
N ARG A 115 1.59 5.57 -1.15
CA ARG A 115 1.81 5.64 0.30
C ARG A 115 0.60 6.22 1.03
N ARG A 116 -0.08 7.22 0.45
CA ARG A 116 -1.35 7.76 0.98
C ARG A 116 -2.49 6.73 0.94
N LYS A 117 -2.52 5.87 -0.08
CA LYS A 117 -3.50 4.76 -0.19
C LYS A 117 -3.11 3.54 0.63
N GLY A 118 -1.91 3.49 1.21
CA GLY A 118 -1.38 2.35 1.95
C GLY A 118 -0.92 1.19 1.06
N GLU A 119 -0.73 1.44 -0.24
CA GLU A 119 -0.42 0.44 -1.26
C GLU A 119 1.09 0.34 -1.57
N LEU A 120 1.93 1.22 -0.99
CA LEU A 120 3.39 1.18 -1.14
C LEU A 120 4.08 1.26 0.25
N PRO A 121 4.85 0.24 0.67
CA PRO A 121 5.59 0.24 1.93
C PRO A 121 6.63 1.38 2.03
N PRO A 122 7.03 1.82 3.25
CA PRO A 122 7.96 2.93 3.44
C PRO A 122 9.38 2.68 2.91
N SER A 123 9.78 1.42 2.77
CA SER A 123 11.09 0.99 2.26
C SER A 123 11.10 0.70 0.76
N MET A 124 9.96 0.87 0.08
CA MET A 124 9.82 0.52 -1.33
C MET A 124 9.65 1.80 -2.17
N SER A 125 10.38 1.85 -3.28
CA SER A 125 10.33 2.93 -4.26
C SER A 125 9.67 2.41 -5.54
N LEU A 126 9.15 3.30 -6.37
CA LEU A 126 8.66 2.92 -7.70
C LEU A 126 9.76 3.19 -8.73
N SER A 127 10.08 2.23 -9.58
CA SER A 127 10.95 2.53 -10.74
C SER A 127 10.31 3.60 -11.64
N ALA A 128 11.14 4.53 -12.13
CA ALA A 128 10.69 5.58 -13.04
C ALA A 128 10.43 4.96 -14.43
N ALA A 129 9.18 4.97 -14.89
CA ALA A 129 8.83 4.33 -16.17
C ALA A 129 9.68 4.89 -17.34
N ASN A 130 10.42 4.01 -18.04
CA ASN A 130 11.34 4.33 -19.15
C ASN A 130 10.77 5.27 -20.21
N GLN A 131 9.46 5.18 -20.46
CA GLN A 131 8.74 6.06 -21.39
C GLN A 131 8.84 7.57 -21.04
N TYR A 132 9.01 7.92 -19.77
CA TYR A 132 9.18 9.30 -19.31
C TYR A 132 10.65 9.72 -19.24
N MET A 133 11.55 8.79 -18.98
CA MET A 133 13.00 9.04 -18.91
C MET A 133 13.55 9.55 -20.25
N GLU A 134 13.16 8.93 -21.36
CA GLU A 134 13.59 9.32 -22.70
C GLU A 134 12.67 10.37 -23.36
N MET A 135 11.66 10.86 -22.63
CA MET A 135 10.75 11.89 -23.14
C MET A 135 11.53 13.18 -23.39
N THR A 136 11.32 13.79 -24.57
CA THR A 136 11.86 15.12 -24.85
C THR A 136 10.73 16.08 -25.14
N GLY A 137 10.92 17.35 -24.81
CA GLY A 137 9.88 18.34 -25.06
C GLY A 137 10.39 19.76 -25.03
N HIS A 138 9.49 20.67 -25.37
CA HIS A 138 9.72 22.09 -25.28
C HIS A 138 8.41 22.82 -25.06
N GLY A 139 8.47 23.99 -24.43
CA GLY A 139 7.27 24.74 -24.10
C GLY A 139 7.46 26.24 -24.09
N GLU A 140 6.33 26.94 -24.04
CA GLU A 140 6.25 28.39 -24.00
C GLU A 140 5.25 28.85 -22.93
N MET A 141 5.71 29.73 -22.03
CA MET A 141 4.94 30.28 -20.91
C MET A 141 4.71 31.77 -21.09
N TRP A 142 3.45 32.21 -20.99
CA TRP A 142 3.05 33.62 -21.14
C TRP A 142 2.57 34.18 -19.81
N LEU A 143 3.22 35.22 -19.33
CA LEU A 143 2.90 35.88 -18.06
C LEU A 143 2.36 37.29 -18.31
N ASN A 144 1.35 37.69 -17.54
CA ASN A 144 0.88 39.09 -17.55
C ASN A 144 1.83 40.02 -16.78
N ALA A 145 1.52 41.32 -16.78
CA ALA A 145 2.32 42.34 -16.08
C ALA A 145 2.41 42.14 -14.55
N SER A 146 1.52 41.34 -13.96
CA SER A 146 1.51 40.97 -12.54
C SER A 146 2.27 39.67 -12.25
N GLY A 147 2.88 39.05 -13.27
CA GLY A 147 3.62 37.79 -13.13
C GLY A 147 2.73 36.53 -13.11
N LEU A 148 1.42 36.65 -13.36
CA LEU A 148 0.51 35.52 -13.36
C LEU A 148 0.47 34.81 -14.74
N PRO A 149 0.35 33.47 -14.76
CA PRO A 149 0.14 32.69 -15.97
C PRO A 149 -1.05 33.20 -16.77
N THR A 150 -0.92 33.37 -18.08
CA THR A 150 -2.06 33.58 -18.98
C THR A 150 -2.19 32.43 -19.98
N ARG A 151 -1.07 31.79 -20.32
CA ARG A 151 -1.03 30.64 -21.22
C ARG A 151 0.23 29.81 -20.97
N LEU A 152 0.09 28.49 -21.05
CA LEU A 152 1.18 27.53 -21.09
C LEU A 152 0.98 26.64 -22.32
N LEU A 153 2.05 26.45 -23.09
CA LEU A 153 2.12 25.56 -24.24
C LEU A 153 3.24 24.56 -23.97
N VAL A 154 2.96 23.27 -24.08
CA VAL A 154 3.95 22.21 -23.90
C VAL A 154 3.81 21.23 -25.07
N HIS A 155 4.91 20.95 -25.76
CA HIS A 155 5.01 19.90 -26.75
C HIS A 155 5.93 18.82 -26.19
N VAL A 156 5.43 17.59 -26.13
CA VAL A 156 6.20 16.43 -25.68
C VAL A 156 6.22 15.37 -26.77
N GLU A 157 7.39 14.76 -26.94
CA GLU A 157 7.64 13.64 -27.83
C GLU A 157 8.16 12.49 -26.97
N PHE A 158 7.46 11.36 -27.05
CA PHE A 158 7.86 10.12 -26.41
C PHE A 158 8.80 9.34 -27.34
N PRO A 159 9.72 8.53 -26.79
CA PRO A 159 10.60 7.69 -27.60
C PRO A 159 9.79 6.72 -28.50
N ASP A 160 10.33 6.42 -29.68
CA ASP A 160 9.75 5.41 -30.58
C ASP A 160 9.93 4.01 -29.94
N GLU A 161 8.85 3.31 -29.62
CA GLU A 161 8.94 1.93 -29.11
C GLU A 161 9.63 1.01 -30.15
N THR A 162 10.57 0.18 -29.70
CA THR A 162 11.37 -0.70 -30.56
C THR A 162 10.48 -1.69 -31.32
N GLY A 163 10.21 -1.40 -32.60
CA GLY A 163 9.32 -2.19 -33.47
C GLY A 163 8.01 -1.50 -33.84
N ALA A 164 7.68 -0.35 -33.23
CA ALA A 164 6.60 0.52 -33.64
C ALA A 164 7.05 1.43 -34.81
N ASN A 165 6.21 1.57 -35.83
CA ASN A 165 6.40 2.54 -36.92
C ASN A 165 5.71 3.89 -36.59
N GLU A 166 5.41 4.15 -35.32
CA GLU A 166 4.49 5.20 -34.89
C GLU A 166 5.08 5.98 -33.71
N SER A 167 5.44 7.24 -33.96
CA SER A 167 5.89 8.21 -32.95
C SER A 167 4.68 8.81 -32.22
N ILE A 168 4.73 8.85 -30.88
CA ILE A 168 3.69 9.47 -30.05
C ILE A 168 4.14 10.88 -29.68
N SER A 169 3.41 11.89 -30.14
CA SER A 169 3.61 13.30 -29.75
C SER A 169 2.33 13.88 -29.17
N ALA A 170 2.45 14.68 -28.12
CA ALA A 170 1.33 15.38 -27.52
C ALA A 170 1.60 16.89 -27.45
N GLU A 171 0.60 17.67 -27.86
CA GLU A 171 0.58 19.11 -27.68
C GLU A 171 -0.48 19.49 -26.64
N ILE A 172 -0.03 20.15 -25.58
CA ILE A 172 -0.83 20.53 -24.42
C ILE A 172 -0.92 22.05 -24.38
N VAL A 173 -2.14 22.58 -24.47
CA VAL A 173 -2.39 24.03 -24.43
C VAL A 173 -3.28 24.36 -23.23
N THR A 174 -2.66 24.96 -22.22
CA THR A 174 -3.38 25.43 -21.03
C THR A 174 -3.59 26.93 -21.12
N ARG A 175 -4.84 27.39 -20.90
CA ARG A 175 -5.17 28.81 -20.76
C ARG A 175 -5.57 29.09 -19.32
N PHE A 176 -5.06 30.20 -18.80
CA PHE A 176 -5.36 30.65 -17.45
C PHE A 176 -6.12 31.96 -17.54
N ASP A 177 -7.35 31.94 -17.06
CA ASP A 177 -8.21 33.10 -16.87
C ASP A 177 -8.79 33.10 -15.45
N GLY A 178 -9.55 34.15 -15.12
CA GLY A 178 -10.30 34.16 -13.86
C GLY A 178 -9.48 34.19 -12.57
N TRP A 179 -8.18 34.56 -12.61
CA TRP A 179 -7.37 34.73 -11.39
C TRP A 179 -8.12 35.61 -10.38
N ALA A 180 -8.63 35.00 -9.32
CA ALA A 180 -9.44 35.70 -8.35
C ALA A 180 -8.56 36.73 -7.64
N ALA A 181 -8.79 38.02 -7.93
CA ALA A 181 -8.49 39.03 -6.91
C ALA A 181 -9.37 38.69 -5.71
N PRO A 182 -8.86 38.73 -4.46
CA PRO A 182 -9.63 38.36 -3.29
C PRO A 182 -10.88 39.25 -3.26
N SER A 183 -12.01 38.67 -3.62
CA SER A 183 -13.28 39.38 -3.73
C SER A 183 -14.30 38.63 -2.89
N ASP A 184 -14.83 39.35 -1.90
CA ASP A 184 -15.94 38.90 -1.08
C ASP A 184 -17.08 38.43 -1.99
N GLY A 185 -17.39 37.13 -1.92
CA GLY A 185 -18.37 36.50 -2.80
C GLY A 185 -19.72 37.19 -2.80
N MET A 186 -20.37 37.24 -3.96
CA MET A 186 -21.67 37.87 -4.25
C MET A 186 -22.77 37.61 -3.20
N TRP A 187 -22.72 36.47 -2.51
CA TRP A 187 -23.64 36.12 -1.42
C TRP A 187 -23.47 37.01 -0.18
N SER A 188 -22.26 37.43 0.18
CA SER A 188 -22.04 38.33 1.33
C SER A 188 -22.69 39.70 1.12
N GLN A 189 -22.68 40.20 -0.12
CA GLN A 189 -23.25 41.50 -0.52
C GLN A 189 -24.78 41.46 -0.60
N LEU A 190 -25.38 40.38 -1.10
CA LEU A 190 -26.83 40.20 -1.18
C LEU A 190 -27.49 40.03 0.19
N TRP A 191 -26.78 39.45 1.16
CA TRP A 191 -27.24 39.34 2.55
C TRP A 191 -27.22 40.69 3.29
N HIS A 192 -26.36 41.64 2.89
CA HIS A 192 -26.24 42.94 3.54
C HIS A 192 -27.13 44.04 2.94
N ASP A 193 -27.50 43.96 1.65
CA ASP A 193 -28.48 44.89 1.06
C ASP A 193 -29.37 44.23 -0.01
N PRO A 194 -30.59 43.79 0.34
CA PRO A 194 -31.50 43.14 -0.60
C PRO A 194 -32.10 44.11 -1.63
N THR A 195 -31.86 45.43 -1.55
CA THR A 195 -32.41 46.41 -2.50
C THR A 195 -31.63 46.50 -3.81
N LEU A 196 -30.45 45.87 -3.89
CA LEU A 196 -29.61 45.81 -5.09
C LEU A 196 -30.32 45.09 -6.27
N MET A 197 -31.21 44.13 -5.99
CA MET A 197 -32.04 43.46 -7.00
C MET A 197 -33.04 44.40 -7.70
N LEU A 198 -33.44 45.50 -7.06
CA LEU A 198 -34.46 46.42 -7.57
C LEU A 198 -33.88 47.67 -8.24
N THR A 199 -32.62 48.01 -7.94
CA THR A 199 -32.02 49.30 -8.30
C THR A 199 -30.99 49.22 -9.43
N GLN A 200 -30.42 48.04 -9.71
CA GLN A 200 -29.46 47.83 -10.79
C GLN A 200 -29.71 46.52 -11.57
N PRO A 201 -30.70 46.48 -12.48
CA PRO A 201 -30.99 45.27 -13.27
C PRO A 201 -29.91 44.93 -14.30
N SER A 202 -28.93 45.81 -14.54
CA SER A 202 -27.85 45.61 -15.53
C SER A 202 -26.64 44.82 -15.01
N THR A 203 -26.54 44.53 -13.71
CA THR A 203 -25.53 43.61 -13.16
C THR A 203 -25.92 42.13 -13.30
N VAL A 204 -27.13 41.84 -13.82
CA VAL A 204 -27.62 40.48 -14.12
C VAL A 204 -27.35 40.14 -15.60
N THR A 205 -26.09 40.13 -16.01
CA THR A 205 -25.67 39.57 -17.31
C THR A 205 -24.60 38.52 -17.08
N GLY A 206 -24.99 37.40 -16.49
CA GLY A 206 -24.10 36.28 -16.22
C GLY A 206 -24.80 35.00 -15.77
N ILE A 207 -26.13 34.91 -15.92
CA ILE A 207 -26.85 33.66 -15.60
C ILE A 207 -26.82 32.80 -16.87
N SER A 208 -26.07 31.71 -16.84
CA SER A 208 -26.06 30.74 -17.94
C SER A 208 -27.47 30.14 -18.13
N PRO A 209 -27.85 29.71 -19.35
CA PRO A 209 -29.16 29.09 -19.59
C PRO A 209 -29.44 27.88 -18.70
N GLN A 210 -28.39 27.17 -18.26
CA GLN A 210 -28.45 26.02 -17.35
C GLN A 210 -28.79 26.44 -15.91
N VAL A 211 -28.18 27.52 -15.40
CA VAL A 211 -28.53 28.06 -14.06
C VAL A 211 -29.96 28.61 -14.07
N ALA A 212 -30.40 29.24 -15.15
CA ALA A 212 -31.79 29.70 -15.30
C ALA A 212 -32.80 28.53 -15.34
N GLN A 213 -32.44 27.40 -15.96
CA GLN A 213 -33.25 26.17 -15.94
C GLN A 213 -33.25 25.50 -14.57
N GLY A 214 -32.11 25.44 -13.87
CA GLY A 214 -32.00 24.92 -12.51
C GLY A 214 -32.78 25.75 -11.49
N MET A 215 -32.74 27.08 -11.62
CA MET A 215 -33.57 28.00 -10.83
C MET A 215 -35.06 27.83 -11.14
N GLY A 216 -35.44 27.58 -12.40
CA GLY A 216 -36.81 27.31 -12.80
C GLY A 216 -37.36 26.00 -12.25
N MET A 217 -36.56 24.92 -12.25
CA MET A 217 -36.94 23.63 -11.68
C MET A 217 -37.02 23.68 -10.15
N THR A 218 -36.06 24.30 -9.47
CA THR A 218 -36.05 24.40 -8.00
C THR A 218 -37.21 25.28 -7.49
N LEU A 219 -37.52 26.40 -8.14
CA LEU A 219 -38.74 27.18 -7.86
C LEU A 219 -40.01 26.40 -8.17
N GLY A 220 -40.04 25.61 -9.25
CA GLY A 220 -41.18 24.77 -9.61
C GLY A 220 -41.46 23.69 -8.57
N ILE A 221 -40.42 22.98 -8.12
CA ILE A 221 -40.51 21.90 -7.13
C ILE A 221 -40.87 22.47 -5.75
N THR A 222 -40.26 23.57 -5.33
CA THR A 222 -40.59 24.20 -4.04
C THR A 222 -42.03 24.74 -4.01
N LEU A 223 -42.53 25.32 -5.09
CA LEU A 223 -43.94 25.73 -5.21
C LEU A 223 -44.89 24.53 -5.22
N LEU A 224 -44.50 23.41 -5.82
CA LEU A 224 -45.28 22.17 -5.85
C LEU A 224 -45.34 21.51 -4.47
N ILE A 225 -44.24 21.52 -3.71
CA ILE A 225 -44.17 21.04 -2.33
C ILE A 225 -45.00 21.95 -1.40
N LEU A 226 -44.87 23.27 -1.52
CA LEU A 226 -45.69 24.22 -0.74
C LEU A 226 -47.18 24.09 -1.08
N GLY A 227 -47.52 23.81 -2.34
CA GLY A 227 -48.88 23.53 -2.78
C GLY A 227 -49.45 22.25 -2.18
N LEU A 228 -48.69 21.14 -2.20
CA LEU A 228 -49.06 19.88 -1.56
C LEU A 228 -49.19 20.03 -0.03
N PHE A 229 -48.31 20.81 0.59
CA PHE A 229 -48.34 21.09 2.02
C PHE A 229 -49.56 21.96 2.42
N ALA A 230 -49.89 22.99 1.64
CA ALA A 230 -51.10 23.79 1.83
C ALA A 230 -52.39 22.97 1.63
N LEU A 231 -52.38 22.03 0.68
CA LEU A 231 -53.50 21.12 0.42
C LEU A 231 -53.69 20.11 1.57
N LEU A 232 -52.59 19.60 2.12
CA LEU A 232 -52.58 18.78 3.32
C LEU A 232 -53.06 19.55 4.56
N LEU A 233 -52.73 20.84 4.70
CA LEU A 233 -53.15 21.69 5.82
C LEU A 233 -54.63 22.11 5.76
N THR A 234 -55.14 22.45 4.57
CA THR A 234 -56.53 22.92 4.39
C THR A 234 -57.55 21.78 4.41
N HIS A 235 -57.20 20.58 3.92
CA HIS A 235 -58.11 19.45 3.79
C HIS A 235 -57.73 18.26 4.70
N ARG A 236 -57.18 18.56 5.90
CA ARG A 236 -56.65 17.61 6.88
C ARG A 236 -57.57 16.46 7.30
N ARG A 237 -58.89 16.55 7.09
CA ARG A 237 -59.89 15.56 7.54
C ARG A 237 -60.35 14.57 6.47
N LEU A 238 -59.90 14.71 5.21
CA LEU A 238 -60.29 13.84 4.11
C LEU A 238 -59.20 12.77 3.86
N TRP A 239 -59.50 11.53 4.23
CA TRP A 239 -58.56 10.40 4.12
C TRP A 239 -58.10 10.11 2.68
N ALA A 240 -58.97 10.37 1.69
CA ALA A 240 -58.68 10.18 0.28
C ALA A 240 -57.53 11.09 -0.23
N VAL A 241 -57.40 12.30 0.33
CA VAL A 241 -56.34 13.24 -0.06
C VAL A 241 -54.98 12.79 0.47
N ARG A 242 -54.94 12.25 1.69
CA ARG A 242 -53.70 11.68 2.28
C ARG A 242 -53.23 10.45 1.51
N ALA A 243 -54.16 9.56 1.16
CA ALA A 243 -53.83 8.36 0.38
C ALA A 243 -53.27 8.69 -1.01
N ALA A 244 -53.81 9.71 -1.68
CA ALA A 244 -53.33 10.13 -3.00
C ALA A 244 -51.90 10.72 -2.96
N VAL A 245 -51.57 11.53 -1.95
CA VAL A 245 -50.23 12.14 -1.82
C VAL A 245 -49.18 11.09 -1.47
N TYR A 246 -49.47 10.18 -0.53
CA TYR A 246 -48.53 9.10 -0.20
C TYR A 246 -48.33 8.10 -1.35
N GLY A 247 -49.40 7.79 -2.10
CA GLY A 247 -49.27 6.94 -3.29
C GLY A 247 -48.35 7.55 -4.35
N LEU A 248 -48.38 8.87 -4.53
CA LEU A 248 -47.56 9.55 -5.53
C LEU A 248 -46.07 9.57 -5.14
N ILE A 249 -45.77 9.68 -3.83
CA ILE A 249 -44.39 9.61 -3.31
C ILE A 249 -43.81 8.19 -3.46
N ILE A 250 -44.58 7.15 -3.12
CA ILE A 250 -44.13 5.76 -3.22
C ILE A 250 -43.89 5.37 -4.68
N VAL A 251 -44.79 5.76 -5.60
CA VAL A 251 -44.62 5.50 -7.04
C VAL A 251 -43.36 6.20 -7.59
N SER A 252 -43.06 7.41 -7.11
CA SER A 252 -41.83 8.13 -7.46
C SER A 252 -40.55 7.44 -6.95
N MET A 253 -40.57 6.83 -5.77
CA MET A 253 -39.40 6.13 -5.23
C MET A 253 -39.15 4.77 -5.89
N VAL A 254 -40.17 4.14 -6.47
CA VAL A 254 -40.03 2.81 -7.11
C VAL A 254 -39.72 2.91 -8.60
N ILE A 255 -40.28 3.89 -9.32
CA ILE A 255 -40.12 3.98 -10.78
C ILE A 255 -38.78 4.61 -11.19
N THR A 256 -38.21 5.49 -10.36
CA THR A 256 -36.99 6.23 -10.72
C THR A 256 -35.73 5.35 -10.74
N PRO A 257 -35.50 4.42 -9.80
CA PRO A 257 -34.35 3.50 -9.85
C PRO A 257 -34.47 2.46 -10.98
N LEU A 258 -35.70 2.03 -11.30
CA LEU A 258 -35.98 0.97 -12.28
C LEU A 258 -35.86 1.43 -13.74
N LEU A 259 -36.01 2.73 -14.01
CA LEU A 259 -35.80 3.30 -15.35
C LEU A 259 -34.32 3.57 -15.67
N GLN A 260 -33.46 3.71 -14.65
CA GLN A 260 -32.01 3.87 -14.84
C GLN A 260 -31.30 2.53 -15.11
N THR A 261 -31.87 1.40 -14.67
CA THR A 261 -31.22 0.07 -14.80
C THR A 261 -31.36 -0.57 -16.19
N GLN A 262 -32.32 -0.16 -17.03
CA GLN A 262 -32.56 -0.79 -18.34
C GLN A 262 -31.85 -0.12 -19.53
N GLN A 263 -31.19 1.02 -19.34
CA GLN A 263 -30.39 1.66 -20.40
C GLN A 263 -28.91 1.25 -20.38
N VAL A 264 -28.46 0.57 -19.33
CA VAL A 264 -27.04 0.21 -19.13
C VAL A 264 -26.75 -1.21 -19.65
N SER A 265 -27.62 -2.21 -19.45
CA SER A 265 -27.25 -3.61 -19.73
C SER A 265 -27.17 -4.02 -21.22
N ALA A 266 -27.86 -3.34 -22.13
CA ALA A 266 -27.89 -3.74 -23.55
C ALA A 266 -26.70 -3.22 -24.38
N PHE A 267 -25.84 -2.37 -23.80
CA PHE A 267 -24.64 -1.84 -24.45
C PHE A 267 -23.39 -2.67 -24.12
N TYR A 268 -23.32 -3.25 -22.92
CA TYR A 268 -22.14 -4.00 -22.44
C TYR A 268 -22.00 -5.42 -23.00
N ASP A 269 -23.09 -6.08 -23.39
CA ASP A 269 -23.03 -7.47 -23.92
C ASP A 269 -22.38 -7.59 -25.32
N GLY A 270 -22.12 -6.48 -26.01
CA GLY A 270 -21.58 -6.46 -27.37
C GLY A 270 -20.07 -6.20 -27.50
N GLN A 271 -19.40 -5.71 -26.45
CA GLN A 271 -18.06 -5.14 -26.55
C GLN A 271 -16.98 -5.90 -25.76
N SER A 272 -17.34 -6.51 -24.61
CA SER A 272 -16.39 -7.23 -23.75
C SER A 272 -15.76 -8.44 -24.44
N ALA A 273 -16.52 -9.19 -25.24
CA ALA A 273 -16.01 -10.41 -25.89
C ALA A 273 -14.97 -10.14 -26.99
N ARG A 274 -14.99 -8.97 -27.65
CA ARG A 274 -13.99 -8.61 -28.69
C ARG A 274 -12.80 -7.85 -28.13
N VAL A 275 -13.00 -7.10 -27.05
CA VAL A 275 -11.93 -6.40 -26.34
C VAL A 275 -11.08 -7.39 -25.57
N LEU A 276 -11.65 -8.42 -24.92
CA LEU A 276 -10.86 -9.47 -24.27
C LEU A 276 -10.08 -10.33 -25.26
N GLU A 277 -10.64 -10.66 -26.43
CA GLU A 277 -9.94 -11.47 -27.44
C GLU A 277 -8.81 -10.67 -28.12
N ALA A 278 -9.02 -9.36 -28.33
CA ALA A 278 -7.98 -8.45 -28.82
C ALA A 278 -6.96 -8.05 -27.76
N ALA A 279 -7.36 -7.95 -26.48
CA ALA A 279 -6.47 -7.69 -25.35
C ALA A 279 -5.63 -8.91 -25.01
N ALA A 280 -6.18 -10.13 -25.06
CA ALA A 280 -5.44 -11.38 -24.88
C ALA A 280 -4.44 -11.60 -26.02
N ALA A 281 -4.83 -11.34 -27.28
CA ALA A 281 -3.90 -11.42 -28.41
C ALA A 281 -2.83 -10.30 -28.39
N ASN A 282 -3.16 -9.11 -27.87
CA ASN A 282 -2.16 -8.06 -27.61
C ASN A 282 -1.26 -8.43 -26.43
N LEU A 283 -1.77 -9.10 -25.40
CA LEU A 283 -0.98 -9.52 -24.24
C LEU A 283 0.02 -10.60 -24.67
N GLU A 284 -0.43 -11.60 -25.42
CA GLU A 284 0.42 -12.69 -25.92
C GLU A 284 1.51 -12.16 -26.88
N SER A 285 1.18 -11.16 -27.71
CA SER A 285 2.16 -10.45 -28.54
C SER A 285 3.09 -9.55 -27.73
N LYS A 286 2.60 -8.88 -26.67
CA LYS A 286 3.36 -7.95 -25.82
C LYS A 286 4.29 -8.67 -24.86
N VAL A 287 3.93 -9.87 -24.38
CA VAL A 287 4.82 -10.72 -23.57
C VAL A 287 6.00 -11.19 -24.42
N GLU A 288 5.76 -11.60 -25.67
CA GLU A 288 6.82 -12.05 -26.60
C GLU A 288 7.71 -10.88 -27.15
N THR A 289 7.27 -9.62 -27.03
CA THR A 289 8.08 -8.43 -27.38
C THR A 289 8.66 -7.67 -26.18
N ALA A 290 8.06 -7.75 -24.99
CA ALA A 290 8.60 -7.17 -23.75
C ALA A 290 9.85 -7.93 -23.26
N GLU A 291 9.93 -9.25 -23.49
CA GLU A 291 11.16 -10.03 -23.27
C GLU A 291 12.36 -9.53 -24.10
N ALA A 292 12.13 -8.76 -25.19
CA ALA A 292 13.20 -8.22 -26.04
C ALA A 292 13.70 -6.83 -25.60
N ALA A 293 13.09 -6.22 -24.58
CA ALA A 293 13.50 -4.94 -23.98
C ALA A 293 14.03 -5.10 -22.53
N MET A 294 14.20 -6.34 -22.06
CA MET A 294 14.77 -6.63 -20.74
C MET A 294 16.28 -6.36 -20.73
N PHE A 295 16.71 -5.69 -19.66
CA PHE A 295 18.11 -5.65 -19.27
C PHE A 295 18.69 -7.07 -19.32
N ASN A 296 19.83 -7.24 -20.00
CA ASN A 296 20.47 -8.54 -20.12
C ASN A 296 21.62 -8.61 -19.09
N PRO A 297 21.45 -9.38 -18.01
CA PRO A 297 22.42 -9.38 -16.92
C PRO A 297 23.76 -10.01 -17.29
N HIS A 298 23.89 -10.61 -18.47
CA HIS A 298 25.15 -11.20 -18.95
C HIS A 298 25.88 -10.35 -19.98
N GLU A 299 25.31 -9.22 -20.40
CA GLU A 299 25.93 -8.29 -21.33
C GLU A 299 26.38 -7.03 -20.60
N ASN A 300 27.55 -6.51 -20.95
CA ASN A 300 28.05 -5.29 -20.33
C ASN A 300 27.15 -4.09 -20.71
N PRO A 301 26.49 -3.43 -19.75
CA PRO A 301 25.52 -2.39 -20.03
C PRO A 301 26.17 -1.10 -20.57
N ILE A 302 27.46 -0.88 -20.32
CA ILE A 302 28.25 0.29 -20.77
C ILE A 302 28.84 0.09 -22.19
N GLN A 303 28.61 -1.05 -22.86
CA GLN A 303 29.13 -1.31 -24.21
C GLN A 303 28.06 -1.40 -25.31
N MET A 304 26.83 -1.01 -25.02
CA MET A 304 25.77 -0.92 -26.02
C MET A 304 25.89 0.34 -26.89
N THR A 305 26.92 0.44 -27.76
CA THR A 305 26.86 0.97 -29.16
C THR A 305 28.25 1.27 -29.74
N ASP A 306 29.00 0.23 -30.14
CA ASP A 306 30.25 0.41 -30.90
C ASP A 306 30.05 0.30 -32.44
N GLN A 307 28.84 0.60 -32.96
CA GLN A 307 28.56 0.49 -34.42
C GLN A 307 28.08 1.76 -35.12
N ALA A 308 28.00 2.92 -34.46
CA ALA A 308 27.71 4.17 -35.16
C ALA A 308 28.69 5.27 -34.74
N VAL A 309 29.24 5.97 -35.74
CA VAL A 309 30.02 7.22 -35.60
C VAL A 309 31.53 7.07 -35.33
N ALA A 310 32.18 6.20 -36.11
CA ALA A 310 33.55 6.49 -36.54
C ALA A 310 33.54 7.63 -37.58
N SER A 311 33.74 8.90 -37.16
CA SER A 311 34.70 9.82 -37.83
C SER A 311 34.68 11.25 -37.30
N THR A 312 35.88 11.69 -36.89
CA THR A 312 36.44 13.06 -36.93
C THR A 312 36.03 14.10 -35.88
N ALA A 313 36.87 14.25 -34.85
CA ALA A 313 37.13 15.54 -34.20
C ALA A 313 38.65 15.72 -33.95
N PRO A 314 39.24 16.91 -34.23
CA PRO A 314 40.64 17.18 -33.93
C PRO A 314 40.83 17.74 -32.52
N ALA A 315 41.94 17.33 -31.90
CA ALA A 315 42.40 17.74 -30.58
C ALA A 315 42.65 19.25 -30.42
N SER A 316 42.39 19.79 -29.22
CA SER A 316 43.06 20.99 -28.69
C SER A 316 42.99 21.12 -27.15
N THR A 317 44.13 20.79 -26.53
CA THR A 317 44.82 21.48 -25.41
C THR A 317 44.06 22.08 -24.22
N THR A 318 44.18 21.38 -23.09
CA THR A 318 44.56 21.84 -21.73
C THR A 318 44.50 23.33 -21.38
N ASN A 319 43.73 23.66 -20.34
CA ASN A 319 44.16 24.57 -19.27
C ASN A 319 43.42 24.26 -17.97
N SER A 320 44.17 23.88 -16.95
CA SER A 320 43.76 23.64 -15.57
C SER A 320 43.51 24.96 -14.82
N VAL A 321 42.38 25.07 -14.13
CA VAL A 321 42.16 26.05 -13.04
C VAL A 321 41.48 25.35 -11.87
N ASN A 322 42.14 25.36 -10.72
CA ASN A 322 41.61 24.99 -9.41
C ASN A 322 40.78 26.15 -8.84
N ILE A 323 39.52 25.92 -8.47
CA ILE A 323 38.79 26.71 -7.47
C ILE A 323 37.86 25.77 -6.68
N ALA A 324 37.99 25.79 -5.36
CA ALA A 324 37.05 25.19 -4.42
C ALA A 324 35.84 26.10 -4.21
N GLN A 325 34.61 25.57 -4.24
CA GLN A 325 33.42 26.03 -3.48
C GLN A 325 32.16 25.19 -3.79
N THR A 326 31.51 24.70 -2.71
CA THR A 326 30.05 24.53 -2.46
C THR A 326 29.10 24.01 -3.55
N VAL A 327 28.42 22.92 -3.18
CA VAL A 327 27.25 22.23 -3.76
C VAL A 327 26.19 23.13 -4.42
N SER A 328 25.55 22.57 -5.46
CA SER A 328 24.37 22.99 -6.26
C SER A 328 24.63 23.87 -7.50
N ASP A 329 25.01 23.22 -8.61
CA ASP A 329 24.48 23.41 -9.98
C ASP A 329 25.37 22.57 -10.92
N CYS A 330 24.89 21.41 -11.39
CA CYS A 330 25.58 20.60 -12.40
C CYS A 330 25.82 21.47 -13.66
N PRO A 331 27.07 21.74 -14.05
CA PRO A 331 27.37 22.57 -15.22
C PRO A 331 27.12 21.78 -16.51
N THR A 332 27.27 22.45 -17.66
CA THR A 332 27.08 21.84 -18.99
C THR A 332 27.73 20.47 -19.11
N ILE A 333 26.94 19.44 -19.43
CA ILE A 333 27.37 18.06 -19.64
C ILE A 333 28.50 17.99 -20.67
N THR A 334 29.62 17.39 -20.30
CA THR A 334 30.80 17.18 -21.14
C THR A 334 31.22 15.72 -21.10
N GLU A 335 32.13 15.31 -21.99
CA GLU A 335 32.69 13.94 -22.07
C GLU A 335 33.42 13.46 -20.79
N THR A 336 33.60 14.34 -19.81
CA THR A 336 34.26 14.01 -18.53
C THR A 336 33.48 14.55 -17.33
N THR A 337 32.23 14.96 -17.53
CA THR A 337 31.37 15.36 -16.42
C THR A 337 30.80 14.10 -15.76
N ASP A 338 30.77 14.15 -14.44
CA ASP A 338 30.24 13.17 -13.50
C ASP A 338 29.68 14.06 -12.38
N CYS A 339 28.36 14.25 -12.37
CA CYS A 339 27.72 15.32 -11.61
C CYS A 339 27.31 14.92 -10.19
N ASP A 340 27.04 13.64 -9.96
CA ASP A 340 26.74 13.04 -8.66
C ASP A 340 27.95 12.34 -8.02
N LEU A 341 29.06 12.20 -8.76
CA LEU A 341 30.35 11.68 -8.30
C LEU A 341 30.31 10.19 -7.96
N ASP A 342 29.43 9.43 -8.60
CA ASP A 342 29.33 7.98 -8.44
C ASP A 342 30.40 7.20 -9.22
N GLY A 343 31.06 7.87 -10.18
CA GLY A 343 32.11 7.31 -11.03
C GLY A 343 31.66 6.89 -12.43
N LEU A 344 30.36 6.99 -12.73
CA LEU A 344 29.83 7.05 -14.09
C LEU A 344 29.97 8.45 -14.66
N LEU A 345 29.95 8.53 -16.00
CA LEU A 345 29.97 9.82 -16.68
C LEU A 345 28.55 10.13 -17.13
N ASP A 346 28.15 11.39 -17.02
CA ASP A 346 26.82 11.88 -17.44
C ASP A 346 26.43 11.41 -18.86
N GLN A 347 27.40 11.26 -19.76
CA GLN A 347 27.15 10.79 -21.12
C GLN A 347 26.82 9.29 -21.20
N ILE A 348 27.37 8.48 -20.31
CA ILE A 348 27.05 7.05 -20.20
C ILE A 348 25.65 6.91 -19.59
N GLU A 349 25.39 7.64 -18.51
CA GLU A 349 24.11 7.65 -17.83
C GLU A 349 22.96 8.07 -18.77
N ILE A 350 23.12 9.17 -19.52
CA ILE A 350 22.06 9.64 -20.43
C ILE A 350 21.93 8.77 -21.68
N HIS A 351 23.04 8.35 -22.30
CA HIS A 351 23.00 7.77 -23.65
C HIS A 351 23.07 6.25 -23.70
N GLN A 352 23.38 5.58 -22.59
CA GLN A 352 23.55 4.13 -22.55
C GLN A 352 22.70 3.47 -21.48
N LEU A 353 22.65 4.04 -20.26
CA LEU A 353 21.97 3.41 -19.13
C LEU A 353 20.55 3.95 -18.93
N GLY A 354 20.32 5.24 -19.21
CA GLY A 354 19.07 5.92 -18.89
C GLY A 354 18.93 6.24 -17.40
N THR A 355 20.04 6.53 -16.72
CA THR A 355 20.10 6.87 -15.28
C THR A 355 20.21 8.38 -15.05
N PHE A 356 20.09 8.82 -13.80
CA PHE A 356 20.02 10.23 -13.39
C PHE A 356 21.40 10.83 -13.07
N VAL A 357 21.92 11.68 -13.96
CA VAL A 357 23.22 12.39 -13.80
C VAL A 357 23.45 13.22 -12.53
N ASP A 358 22.43 13.43 -11.71
CA ASP A 358 22.50 14.21 -10.48
C ASP A 358 22.08 13.39 -9.25
N ASP A 359 21.97 12.08 -9.41
CA ASP A 359 21.51 11.13 -8.40
C ASP A 359 22.29 9.82 -8.53
N ALA A 360 23.25 9.60 -7.63
CA ALA A 360 24.20 8.49 -7.69
C ALA A 360 23.56 7.09 -7.60
N ASP A 361 22.27 7.02 -7.32
CA ASP A 361 21.44 5.82 -7.12
C ASP A 361 20.04 6.13 -7.68
N THR A 362 19.84 5.80 -8.95
CA THR A 362 18.68 6.23 -9.73
C THR A 362 17.37 5.60 -9.26
N ASP A 363 17.41 4.35 -8.83
CA ASP A 363 16.25 3.61 -8.35
C ASP A 363 16.05 3.69 -6.83
N GLY A 364 17.07 4.08 -6.09
CA GLY A 364 17.01 4.43 -4.67
C GLY A 364 17.16 3.22 -3.74
N ASP A 365 17.88 2.19 -4.19
CA ASP A 365 18.07 0.94 -3.47
C ASP A 365 19.35 0.92 -2.58
N PHE A 366 20.13 2.00 -2.59
CA PHE A 366 21.41 2.19 -1.91
C PHE A 366 22.62 1.48 -2.52
N ILE A 367 22.51 0.93 -3.73
CA ILE A 367 23.62 0.60 -4.61
C ILE A 367 23.76 1.75 -5.62
N THR A 368 24.98 2.20 -5.88
CA THR A 368 25.16 3.27 -6.88
C THR A 368 25.01 2.72 -8.29
N ASP A 369 24.58 3.56 -9.23
CA ASP A 369 24.47 3.20 -10.65
C ASP A 369 25.81 2.63 -11.17
N TYR A 370 26.95 3.24 -10.81
CA TYR A 370 28.28 2.73 -11.11
C TYR A 370 28.54 1.32 -10.55
N GLY A 371 28.03 1.07 -9.34
CA GLY A 371 28.22 -0.16 -8.61
C GLY A 371 27.49 -1.33 -9.26
N GLU A 372 26.26 -1.11 -9.70
CA GLU A 372 25.40 -2.10 -10.37
C GLU A 372 25.98 -2.59 -11.69
N VAL A 373 26.56 -1.67 -12.46
CA VAL A 373 27.20 -1.98 -13.74
C VAL A 373 28.62 -2.57 -13.59
N GLN A 374 29.13 -2.76 -12.37
CA GLN A 374 30.38 -3.49 -12.14
C GLN A 374 30.17 -5.01 -12.24
N PRO A 375 30.95 -5.71 -13.10
CA PRO A 375 30.79 -7.13 -13.31
C PRO A 375 31.17 -7.95 -12.07
N PHE A 376 30.42 -9.01 -11.82
CA PHE A 376 30.81 -10.08 -10.90
C PHE A 376 30.65 -11.45 -11.55
N THR A 377 31.13 -12.52 -10.92
CA THR A 377 31.12 -13.86 -11.50
C THR A 377 30.67 -14.90 -10.49
N VAL A 378 29.56 -15.57 -10.80
CA VAL A 378 28.93 -16.68 -10.07
C VAL A 378 28.60 -17.77 -11.08
N GLY A 379 28.70 -19.06 -10.69
CA GLY A 379 28.47 -20.18 -11.62
C GLY A 379 29.40 -20.26 -12.85
N GLY A 380 30.43 -19.40 -12.94
CA GLY A 380 31.27 -19.25 -14.14
C GLY A 380 30.67 -18.35 -15.24
N GLN A 381 29.58 -17.64 -14.94
CA GLN A 381 28.96 -16.62 -15.78
C GLN A 381 29.22 -15.22 -15.20
N VAL A 382 29.22 -14.21 -16.07
CA VAL A 382 29.35 -12.80 -15.63
C VAL A 382 27.95 -12.23 -15.47
N TRP A 383 27.75 -11.46 -14.41
CA TRP A 383 26.48 -10.83 -14.03
C TRP A 383 26.67 -9.32 -13.83
N TYR A 384 25.60 -8.56 -14.08
CA TYR A 384 25.43 -7.12 -13.91
C TYR A 384 24.04 -6.87 -13.32
N LEU A 385 23.83 -5.81 -12.55
CA LEU A 385 22.52 -5.37 -12.01
C LEU A 385 21.90 -4.26 -12.89
N ASP A 386 20.58 -4.06 -12.86
CA ASP A 386 19.87 -3.04 -13.64
C ASP A 386 19.73 -1.72 -12.84
N PRO A 387 20.50 -0.66 -13.15
CA PRO A 387 20.56 0.59 -12.37
C PRO A 387 19.33 1.50 -12.45
N ARG A 388 18.18 0.93 -12.80
CA ARG A 388 16.90 1.62 -12.90
C ARG A 388 15.82 0.85 -12.17
N ARG A 389 16.17 -0.25 -11.52
CA ARG A 389 15.28 -1.15 -10.83
C ARG A 389 15.97 -1.56 -9.53
N ASP A 390 15.33 -1.20 -8.44
CA ASP A 390 15.72 -1.59 -7.09
C ASP A 390 15.73 -3.12 -6.89
N ASP A 391 14.99 -3.83 -7.74
CA ASP A 391 14.87 -5.29 -7.81
C ASP A 391 15.06 -5.72 -9.29
N SER A 392 16.25 -6.25 -9.59
CA SER A 392 16.72 -6.61 -10.92
C SER A 392 15.93 -7.77 -11.53
N ASN A 393 15.53 -8.76 -10.73
CA ASN A 393 14.84 -9.98 -11.20
C ASN A 393 13.31 -9.89 -10.99
N ASN A 394 12.85 -8.90 -10.25
CA ASN A 394 11.48 -8.62 -9.86
C ASN A 394 10.83 -9.74 -9.03
N ASP A 395 11.58 -10.31 -8.10
CA ASP A 395 11.10 -11.37 -7.20
C ASP A 395 10.59 -10.87 -5.85
N GLY A 396 10.63 -9.56 -5.60
CA GLY A 396 10.12 -8.94 -4.38
C GLY A 396 11.19 -8.59 -3.34
N LEU A 397 12.46 -8.95 -3.56
CA LEU A 397 13.60 -8.48 -2.79
C LEU A 397 14.40 -7.46 -3.60
N SER A 398 14.95 -6.45 -2.92
CA SER A 398 15.83 -5.49 -3.58
C SER A 398 17.24 -6.04 -3.70
N ASP A 399 17.96 -5.66 -4.76
CA ASP A 399 19.35 -6.03 -5.01
C ASP A 399 20.25 -5.70 -3.81
N SER A 400 19.95 -4.61 -3.09
CA SER A 400 20.62 -4.20 -1.86
C SER A 400 20.46 -5.17 -0.68
N VAL A 401 19.35 -5.92 -0.63
CA VAL A 401 19.09 -6.94 0.40
C VAL A 401 19.85 -8.21 0.04
N GLU A 402 19.73 -8.64 -1.20
CA GLU A 402 20.32 -9.89 -1.71
C GLU A 402 21.84 -9.76 -1.91
N CYS A 403 22.33 -8.56 -2.20
CA CYS A 403 23.73 -8.25 -2.37
C CYS A 403 24.19 -7.08 -1.49
N ALA A 404 23.84 -7.10 -0.20
CA ALA A 404 24.20 -6.08 0.81
C ALA A 404 25.70 -5.73 0.88
N ALA A 405 26.58 -6.60 0.39
CA ALA A 405 28.00 -6.30 0.27
C ALA A 405 28.30 -5.15 -0.72
N ARG A 406 27.41 -4.87 -1.67
CA ARG A 406 27.48 -3.75 -2.63
C ARG A 406 26.90 -2.45 -2.09
N THR A 407 25.95 -2.51 -1.14
CA THR A 407 25.47 -1.34 -0.40
C THR A 407 26.58 -0.73 0.46
N LYS A 408 26.83 0.57 0.32
CA LYS A 408 27.87 1.27 1.09
C LYS A 408 27.38 2.65 1.52
N LEU A 409 27.09 2.75 2.81
CA LEU A 409 26.71 3.99 3.47
C LEU A 409 27.89 4.56 4.27
N ASP A 410 28.00 5.88 4.34
CA ASP A 410 28.93 6.61 5.18
C ASP A 410 28.51 6.56 6.67
N ASP A 411 29.33 7.14 7.56
CA ASP A 411 29.05 7.18 9.01
C ASP A 411 27.73 7.92 9.36
N ASP A 412 27.22 8.73 8.44
CA ASP A 412 25.97 9.50 8.58
C ASP A 412 24.77 8.78 7.91
N GLY A 413 24.97 7.59 7.32
CA GLY A 413 23.93 6.79 6.68
C GLY A 413 23.57 7.19 5.25
N ASN A 414 24.39 8.00 4.57
CA ASN A 414 24.22 8.36 3.17
C ASN A 414 25.09 7.49 2.26
N ILE A 415 24.74 7.37 0.98
CA ILE A 415 25.53 6.61 0.00
C ILE A 415 26.97 7.16 -0.11
N ASP A 416 27.96 6.29 0.04
CA ASP A 416 29.39 6.61 -0.11
C ASP A 416 29.89 6.25 -1.52
N THR A 417 29.86 7.24 -2.41
CA THR A 417 30.32 7.10 -3.80
C THR A 417 31.83 6.89 -3.96
N THR A 418 32.61 6.94 -2.87
CA THR A 418 34.07 6.82 -2.93
C THR A 418 34.58 5.37 -2.80
N ILE A 419 33.68 4.42 -2.55
CA ILE A 419 34.02 3.01 -2.30
C ILE A 419 33.89 2.18 -3.58
N ASP A 420 35.01 1.54 -3.96
CA ASP A 420 35.08 0.65 -5.11
C ASP A 420 34.47 -0.74 -4.81
N VAL A 421 33.32 -1.02 -5.41
CA VAL A 421 32.61 -2.31 -5.29
C VAL A 421 32.98 -3.33 -6.37
N SER A 422 33.93 -3.03 -7.27
CA SER A 422 34.29 -3.91 -8.41
C SER A 422 34.86 -5.29 -8.02
N SER A 423 35.20 -5.49 -6.74
CA SER A 423 35.68 -6.77 -6.21
C SER A 423 34.63 -7.54 -5.42
N VAL A 424 33.43 -6.98 -5.23
CA VAL A 424 32.33 -7.58 -4.50
C VAL A 424 31.59 -8.56 -5.41
N VAL A 425 31.41 -9.79 -4.91
CA VAL A 425 30.63 -10.84 -5.56
C VAL A 425 29.36 -11.01 -4.74
N CYS A 426 28.21 -10.98 -5.41
CA CYS A 426 26.93 -11.26 -4.77
C CYS A 426 26.84 -12.74 -4.35
N PRO A 427 26.12 -13.04 -3.27
CA PRO A 427 25.93 -14.42 -2.81
C PRO A 427 25.18 -15.29 -3.83
N ASP A 428 25.23 -16.58 -3.57
CA ASP A 428 24.60 -17.70 -4.29
C ASP A 428 24.32 -18.71 -3.17
N THR A 429 23.20 -18.51 -2.49
CA THR A 429 22.91 -19.04 -1.15
C THR A 429 22.68 -20.55 -1.18
N ASP A 430 21.96 -21.06 -2.18
CA ASP A 430 21.74 -22.49 -2.38
C ASP A 430 22.85 -23.19 -3.20
N ALA A 431 23.75 -22.41 -3.80
CA ALA A 431 24.88 -22.84 -4.62
C ALA A 431 24.48 -23.54 -5.94
N ASP A 432 23.34 -23.19 -6.54
CA ASP A 432 22.90 -23.69 -7.84
C ASP A 432 23.64 -23.06 -9.04
N GLY A 433 24.30 -21.93 -8.81
CA GLY A 433 25.08 -21.18 -9.79
C GLY A 433 24.41 -19.90 -10.32
N THR A 434 23.21 -19.59 -9.85
CA THR A 434 22.49 -18.33 -10.02
C THR A 434 22.77 -17.47 -8.79
N PRO A 435 23.26 -16.22 -8.94
CA PRO A 435 23.43 -15.34 -7.78
C PRO A 435 22.08 -14.90 -7.25
N ASP A 436 22.02 -14.61 -5.95
CA ASP A 436 20.75 -14.35 -5.24
C ASP A 436 19.89 -13.28 -5.96
N VAL A 437 20.50 -12.14 -6.33
CA VAL A 437 19.94 -11.04 -7.16
C VAL A 437 19.30 -11.43 -8.52
N TYR A 438 19.40 -12.69 -8.94
CA TYR A 438 18.76 -13.26 -10.13
C TYR A 438 18.16 -14.65 -9.91
N ASP A 439 18.14 -15.14 -8.68
CA ASP A 439 17.47 -16.38 -8.26
C ASP A 439 16.11 -16.02 -7.67
N PHE A 440 15.08 -16.82 -7.93
CA PHE A 440 13.71 -16.55 -7.44
C PHE A 440 13.37 -17.34 -6.16
N ASP A 441 14.29 -18.18 -5.70
CA ASP A 441 14.21 -19.04 -4.51
C ASP A 441 15.63 -19.16 -3.93
N ASN A 442 16.07 -18.10 -3.26
CA ASN A 442 17.47 -17.87 -2.89
C ASN A 442 18.12 -19.01 -2.08
N ASP A 443 17.33 -19.72 -1.25
CA ASP A 443 17.80 -20.85 -0.46
C ASP A 443 17.36 -22.24 -0.98
N GLY A 444 16.64 -22.26 -2.10
CA GLY A 444 16.26 -23.46 -2.86
C GLY A 444 15.29 -24.37 -2.12
N ASP A 445 14.47 -23.83 -1.22
CA ASP A 445 13.58 -24.62 -0.38
C ASP A 445 12.19 -24.88 -0.97
N GLY A 446 11.90 -24.19 -2.08
CA GLY A 446 10.69 -24.28 -2.87
C GLY A 446 9.66 -23.20 -2.55
N VAL A 447 9.96 -22.25 -1.67
CA VAL A 447 9.15 -21.05 -1.41
C VAL A 447 9.81 -19.87 -2.12
N PRO A 448 9.15 -19.24 -3.12
CA PRO A 448 9.73 -18.09 -3.80
C PRO A 448 9.93 -16.91 -2.86
N ASP A 449 10.92 -16.08 -3.15
CA ASP A 449 11.37 -14.97 -2.31
C ASP A 449 10.26 -13.98 -1.93
N ASN A 450 9.36 -13.63 -2.86
CA ASN A 450 8.17 -12.79 -2.58
C ASN A 450 7.22 -13.36 -1.50
N ALA A 451 7.26 -14.67 -1.27
CA ALA A 451 6.38 -15.40 -0.39
C ALA A 451 7.14 -16.02 0.80
N ASP A 452 8.46 -15.91 0.84
CA ASP A 452 9.30 -16.43 1.91
C ASP A 452 9.58 -15.35 2.97
N ASN A 453 9.37 -15.71 4.23
CA ASN A 453 9.73 -14.86 5.37
C ASN A 453 11.20 -15.05 5.80
N SER A 454 11.93 -16.00 5.21
CA SER A 454 13.36 -16.23 5.43
C SER A 454 14.10 -16.67 4.15
N PRO A 455 14.11 -15.82 3.09
CA PRO A 455 14.59 -16.19 1.74
C PRO A 455 16.02 -16.75 1.65
N PHE A 456 16.84 -16.53 2.67
CA PHE A 456 18.26 -16.90 2.69
C PHE A 456 18.58 -18.11 3.59
N SER A 457 17.59 -18.80 4.17
CA SER A 457 17.85 -19.94 5.06
C SER A 457 16.65 -20.86 5.32
N THR A 458 16.81 -22.11 4.91
CA THR A 458 15.87 -23.19 5.20
C THR A 458 16.40 -24.22 6.21
N GLN A 459 15.50 -24.95 6.87
CA GLN A 459 15.85 -26.08 7.75
C GLN A 459 15.00 -27.33 7.50
N THR A 460 15.66 -28.43 7.19
CA THR A 460 14.99 -29.73 7.03
C THR A 460 14.85 -30.45 8.39
N VAL A 461 13.60 -30.75 8.77
CA VAL A 461 13.30 -31.55 9.96
C VAL A 461 13.22 -33.02 9.57
N THR A 462 14.14 -33.84 10.07
CA THR A 462 14.10 -35.30 9.85
C THR A 462 13.18 -35.98 10.89
N ASP A 463 12.48 -37.06 10.53
CA ASP A 463 11.54 -37.79 11.42
C ASP A 463 10.27 -37.01 11.87
N GLY A 464 9.94 -35.87 11.23
CA GLY A 464 8.68 -35.13 11.42
C GLY A 464 8.46 -34.60 12.84
N LYS A 465 9.55 -34.36 13.58
CA LYS A 465 9.54 -33.83 14.95
C LYS A 465 10.58 -32.73 15.08
N PHE A 466 10.12 -31.54 15.40
CA PHE A 466 10.96 -30.38 15.62
C PHE A 466 10.96 -29.99 17.10
N GLY A 467 12.14 -29.86 17.71
CA GLY A 467 12.30 -29.37 19.07
C GLY A 467 12.41 -27.85 19.12
N LEU A 468 11.72 -27.21 20.06
CA LEU A 468 11.75 -25.75 20.22
C LEU A 468 12.07 -25.38 21.68
N SER A 469 13.10 -24.56 21.84
CA SER A 469 13.51 -23.97 23.12
C SER A 469 13.85 -22.50 22.99
N LEU A 470 13.45 -21.67 23.96
CA LEU A 470 13.78 -20.25 24.00
C LEU A 470 14.69 -19.92 25.20
N ALA A 471 15.56 -18.92 25.05
CA ALA A 471 16.45 -18.43 26.11
C ALA A 471 16.60 -16.90 26.06
N ASN A 472 16.91 -16.30 27.22
CA ASN A 472 17.18 -14.86 27.38
C ASN A 472 16.05 -13.92 26.90
N TYR A 473 14.83 -14.44 26.81
CA TYR A 473 13.61 -13.65 26.68
C TYR A 473 13.33 -12.88 27.98
N GLN A 474 12.45 -11.89 27.92
CA GLN A 474 11.95 -11.14 29.07
C GLN A 474 10.60 -11.71 29.53
N ASN A 475 10.46 -11.95 30.83
CA ASN A 475 9.19 -12.42 31.40
C ASN A 475 8.10 -11.35 31.26
N ASP A 476 6.84 -11.80 31.27
CA ASP A 476 5.62 -10.99 31.11
C ASP A 476 5.55 -10.23 29.75
N LYS A 477 6.27 -10.73 28.73
CA LYS A 477 6.19 -10.26 27.35
C LYS A 477 5.54 -11.32 26.47
N HIS A 478 4.73 -10.85 25.52
CA HIS A 478 4.19 -11.69 24.46
C HIS A 478 5.31 -12.07 23.50
N ILE A 479 5.36 -13.35 23.16
CA ILE A 479 6.27 -13.91 22.17
C ILE A 479 5.42 -14.59 21.11
N ALA A 480 5.39 -14.02 19.92
CA ALA A 480 4.76 -14.65 18.76
C ALA A 480 5.82 -15.44 17.98
N ILE A 481 5.48 -16.67 17.61
CA ILE A 481 6.29 -17.50 16.71
C ILE A 481 5.46 -17.77 15.46
N ASP A 482 5.90 -17.20 14.36
CA ASP A 482 5.37 -17.43 13.02
C ASP A 482 6.16 -18.57 12.38
N PHE A 483 5.47 -19.69 12.20
CA PHE A 483 5.98 -20.84 11.46
C PHE A 483 5.58 -20.69 10.00
N GLN A 484 6.55 -20.84 9.10
CA GLN A 484 6.30 -21.18 7.71
C GLN A 484 6.98 -22.52 7.44
N ILE A 485 6.18 -23.48 6.96
CA ILE A 485 6.63 -24.85 6.76
C ILE A 485 6.17 -25.36 5.41
N ARG A 486 6.91 -26.31 4.87
CA ARG A 486 6.56 -26.99 3.62
C ARG A 486 6.54 -28.50 3.83
N PRO A 487 5.44 -29.21 3.53
CA PRO A 487 5.42 -30.66 3.54
C PRO A 487 6.48 -31.21 2.57
N THR A 488 7.22 -32.25 2.97
CA THR A 488 8.22 -32.88 2.10
C THR A 488 7.58 -33.54 0.87
N ALA A 489 6.32 -33.96 0.98
CA ALA A 489 5.49 -34.36 -0.14
C ALA A 489 4.71 -33.15 -0.68
N GLU A 490 5.29 -32.45 -1.65
CA GLU A 490 4.76 -31.19 -2.21
C GLU A 490 3.28 -31.25 -2.58
N GLN A 491 2.79 -32.39 -3.07
CA GLN A 491 1.39 -32.60 -3.45
C GLN A 491 0.39 -32.33 -2.31
N HIS A 492 0.84 -32.37 -1.05
CA HIS A 492 0.00 -32.13 0.12
C HIS A 492 -0.30 -30.64 0.34
N LEU A 493 0.44 -29.72 -0.30
CA LEU A 493 0.10 -28.29 -0.32
C LEU A 493 -1.29 -28.04 -0.93
N TRP A 494 -1.71 -28.87 -1.88
CA TRP A 494 -3.05 -28.78 -2.50
C TRP A 494 -4.16 -29.51 -1.73
N TRP A 495 -3.85 -30.11 -0.57
CA TRP A 495 -4.87 -30.75 0.25
C TRP A 495 -5.53 -29.79 1.23
N VAL A 496 -4.94 -28.63 1.46
CA VAL A 496 -5.42 -27.64 2.43
C VAL A 496 -6.86 -27.25 2.09
N ASN A 497 -7.74 -27.39 3.07
CA ASN A 497 -9.17 -27.10 2.94
C ASN A 497 -9.87 -27.84 1.80
N SER A 498 -9.32 -28.99 1.39
CA SER A 498 -9.98 -29.86 0.42
C SER A 498 -11.17 -30.55 1.07
N TYR A 499 -12.29 -30.54 0.34
CA TYR A 499 -13.49 -31.26 0.72
C TYR A 499 -13.51 -32.63 0.04
N ALA A 500 -13.87 -33.65 0.80
CA ALA A 500 -14.21 -34.96 0.28
C ALA A 500 -15.67 -35.28 0.59
N ASP A 501 -16.28 -36.05 -0.29
CA ASP A 501 -17.69 -36.46 -0.18
C ASP A 501 -17.75 -37.92 0.27
N TRP A 502 -18.22 -38.13 1.51
CA TRP A 502 -18.57 -39.44 2.05
C TRP A 502 -19.96 -39.81 1.51
N PRO A 503 -20.14 -41.01 0.94
CA PRO A 503 -21.45 -41.46 0.50
C PRO A 503 -22.56 -41.35 1.57
N ASP A 504 -23.70 -40.73 1.22
CA ASP A 504 -24.91 -40.71 2.05
C ASP A 504 -25.37 -42.15 2.38
N ASN A 505 -26.01 -42.31 3.54
CA ASN A 505 -26.60 -43.58 4.00
C ASN A 505 -25.56 -44.71 4.12
N ASP A 506 -24.33 -44.35 4.52
CA ASP A 506 -23.33 -45.31 4.97
C ASP A 506 -23.62 -45.73 6.42
N LEU A 507 -24.34 -46.84 6.55
CA LEU A 507 -24.71 -47.43 7.83
C LEU A 507 -23.72 -48.50 8.31
N GLN A 508 -22.55 -48.61 7.65
CA GLN A 508 -21.57 -49.65 7.94
C GLN A 508 -20.43 -49.11 8.81
N GLY A 509 -20.10 -49.84 9.88
CA GLY A 509 -18.98 -49.49 10.76
C GLY A 509 -19.43 -48.74 12.02
N GLN A 510 -18.44 -48.18 12.72
CA GLN A 510 -18.64 -47.48 13.99
C GLN A 510 -19.07 -46.02 13.78
N ILE A 511 -18.66 -45.43 12.66
CA ILE A 511 -19.04 -44.09 12.24
C ILE A 511 -20.09 -44.26 11.15
N GLN A 512 -21.26 -43.66 11.32
CA GLN A 512 -22.38 -43.77 10.38
C GLN A 512 -22.76 -42.40 9.85
N ARG A 513 -23.21 -42.39 8.59
CA ARG A 513 -23.75 -41.21 7.92
C ARG A 513 -25.13 -41.53 7.38
N VAL A 514 -26.13 -40.98 8.05
CA VAL A 514 -27.56 -41.25 7.88
C VAL A 514 -28.25 -40.04 7.24
N THR A 515 -27.89 -38.83 7.66
CA THR A 515 -28.38 -37.58 7.08
C THR A 515 -27.60 -37.26 5.80
N SER A 516 -28.15 -36.33 5.02
CA SER A 516 -27.51 -35.75 3.84
C SER A 516 -26.91 -34.37 4.14
N GLU A 517 -26.72 -34.04 5.43
CA GLU A 517 -26.10 -32.78 5.81
C GLU A 517 -24.62 -32.80 5.43
N SER A 518 -24.11 -31.66 4.97
CA SER A 518 -22.74 -31.50 4.48
C SER A 518 -22.10 -30.28 5.15
N LEU A 519 -20.78 -30.32 5.31
CA LEU A 519 -20.02 -29.18 5.85
C LEU A 519 -20.04 -28.00 4.88
N SER A 520 -20.05 -28.30 3.58
CA SER A 520 -20.20 -27.32 2.51
C SER A 520 -20.88 -27.96 1.30
N ASP A 521 -21.26 -27.15 0.31
CA ASP A 521 -21.74 -27.64 -0.99
C ASP A 521 -20.74 -28.54 -1.72
N LEU A 522 -19.47 -28.60 -1.27
CA LEU A 522 -18.38 -29.36 -1.87
C LEU A 522 -18.15 -30.73 -1.19
N GLY A 523 -18.66 -30.96 0.02
CA GLY A 523 -18.48 -32.23 0.72
C GLY A 523 -18.78 -32.19 2.22
N ASP A 524 -18.63 -33.34 2.85
CA ASP A 524 -18.94 -33.60 4.26
C ASP A 524 -17.72 -33.92 5.12
N MET A 525 -16.56 -34.12 4.48
CA MET A 525 -15.26 -34.19 5.14
C MET A 525 -14.39 -33.02 4.68
N LEU A 526 -13.60 -32.49 5.60
CA LEU A 526 -12.66 -31.40 5.40
C LEU A 526 -11.28 -31.84 5.89
N LEU A 527 -10.27 -31.69 5.05
CA LEU A 527 -8.88 -31.87 5.47
C LEU A 527 -8.28 -30.54 5.92
N SER A 528 -7.84 -30.47 7.17
CA SER A 528 -7.27 -29.26 7.77
C SER A 528 -5.85 -29.52 8.28
N PRO A 529 -4.85 -28.75 7.83
CA PRO A 529 -3.51 -28.84 8.40
C PRO A 529 -3.45 -28.08 9.74
N VAL A 530 -2.76 -28.65 10.72
CA VAL A 530 -2.45 -28.01 12.00
C VAL A 530 -1.04 -28.36 12.44
N LEU A 531 -0.39 -27.50 13.21
CA LEU A 531 0.77 -27.87 14.00
C LEU A 531 0.31 -28.40 15.36
N GLU A 532 0.74 -29.62 15.67
CA GLU A 532 0.62 -30.21 17.00
C GLU A 532 1.89 -29.88 17.80
N ILE A 533 1.74 -29.15 18.90
CA ILE A 533 2.83 -28.81 19.82
C ILE A 533 2.60 -29.52 21.15
N THR A 534 3.44 -30.50 21.46
CA THR A 534 3.42 -31.20 22.75
C THR A 534 4.34 -30.48 23.73
N ILE A 535 3.80 -30.09 24.89
CA ILE A 535 4.53 -29.36 25.92
C ILE A 535 4.45 -30.12 27.26
N PRO A 536 5.53 -30.79 27.69
CA PRO A 536 5.58 -31.44 28.99
C PRO A 536 5.50 -30.43 30.14
N HIS A 537 4.94 -30.84 31.27
CA HIS A 537 5.02 -30.02 32.48
C HIS A 537 6.46 -29.93 33.01
N ASP A 538 6.88 -28.72 33.39
CA ASP A 538 8.13 -28.47 34.09
C ASP A 538 7.88 -27.49 35.26
N ASP A 539 8.40 -27.81 36.45
CA ASP A 539 8.25 -26.95 37.64
C ASP A 539 8.90 -25.56 37.44
N ALA A 540 9.88 -25.45 36.53
CA ALA A 540 10.51 -24.19 36.17
C ALA A 540 9.60 -23.26 35.34
N ASN A 541 8.60 -23.83 34.66
CA ASN A 541 7.59 -23.11 33.89
C ASN A 541 6.23 -23.85 33.96
N PRO A 542 5.48 -23.70 35.07
CA PRO A 542 4.27 -24.47 35.29
C PRO A 542 3.13 -24.10 34.33
N THR A 543 3.20 -22.94 33.66
CA THR A 543 2.23 -22.47 32.64
C THR A 543 2.56 -22.98 31.25
N ARG A 544 3.68 -23.71 31.09
CA ARG A 544 4.09 -24.28 29.79
C ARG A 544 4.26 -23.20 28.70
N GLY A 545 4.56 -21.97 29.13
CA GLY A 545 4.73 -20.79 28.28
C GLY A 545 3.45 -20.24 27.67
N LEU A 546 2.26 -20.71 28.06
CA LEU A 546 0.99 -20.21 27.54
C LEU A 546 0.49 -18.97 28.31
N PRO A 547 -0.30 -18.08 27.66
CA PRO A 547 -0.95 -16.93 28.29
C PRO A 547 -1.75 -17.30 29.54
N VAL A 548 -1.67 -16.45 30.56
CA VAL A 548 -2.26 -16.71 31.89
C VAL A 548 -3.28 -15.65 32.22
N GLN A 549 -4.44 -16.07 32.73
CA GLN A 549 -5.47 -15.15 33.18
C GLN A 549 -4.96 -14.19 34.27
N ASP A 550 -5.43 -12.95 34.19
CA ASP A 550 -5.13 -11.91 35.16
C ASP A 550 -5.38 -12.34 36.62
N GLY A 551 -4.36 -12.15 37.46
CA GLY A 551 -4.47 -12.37 38.91
C GLY A 551 -4.30 -13.82 39.36
N ILE A 552 -3.94 -14.74 38.47
CA ILE A 552 -3.55 -16.10 38.83
C ILE A 552 -2.10 -16.12 39.35
N ASP A 553 -1.89 -16.80 40.48
CA ASP A 553 -0.56 -17.03 41.05
C ASP A 553 0.12 -18.21 40.36
N VAL A 554 1.17 -17.95 39.58
CA VAL A 554 1.92 -18.96 38.80
C VAL A 554 2.45 -20.08 39.69
N ASP A 555 2.88 -19.76 40.92
CA ASP A 555 3.40 -20.75 41.88
C ASP A 555 2.32 -21.74 42.37
N SER A 556 1.04 -21.44 42.12
CA SER A 556 -0.09 -22.31 42.48
C SER A 556 -0.43 -23.35 41.40
N ILE A 557 0.16 -23.22 40.21
CA ILE A 557 -0.06 -24.12 39.07
C ILE A 557 0.86 -25.34 39.21
N SER A 558 0.31 -26.53 38.99
CA SER A 558 1.01 -27.81 39.04
C SER A 558 0.62 -28.68 37.84
N ALA A 559 1.30 -29.80 37.65
CA ALA A 559 0.95 -30.80 36.62
C ALA A 559 -0.54 -31.17 36.61
N THR A 560 -1.16 -31.28 37.80
CA THR A 560 -2.56 -31.71 37.96
C THR A 560 -3.57 -30.56 38.00
N THR A 561 -3.12 -29.31 37.88
CA THR A 561 -4.01 -28.15 37.90
C THR A 561 -4.71 -28.03 36.54
N PRO A 562 -6.07 -28.08 36.48
CA PRO A 562 -6.79 -28.09 35.20
C PRO A 562 -6.51 -26.83 34.37
N ILE A 563 -6.32 -26.98 33.06
CA ILE A 563 -5.98 -25.85 32.15
C ILE A 563 -6.99 -24.69 32.23
N THR A 564 -8.28 -25.00 32.42
CA THR A 564 -9.37 -24.01 32.49
C THR A 564 -9.28 -23.08 33.71
N THR A 565 -8.41 -23.36 34.70
CA THR A 565 -8.29 -22.51 35.89
C THR A 565 -7.26 -21.40 35.76
N TRP A 566 -6.40 -21.46 34.75
CA TRP A 566 -5.26 -20.55 34.63
C TRP A 566 -5.02 -20.04 33.20
N LEU A 567 -5.32 -20.83 32.17
CA LEU A 567 -5.12 -20.46 30.77
C LEU A 567 -6.03 -19.28 30.40
N ASP A 568 -5.46 -18.23 29.81
CA ASP A 568 -6.25 -17.21 29.14
C ASP A 568 -6.82 -17.77 27.83
N SER A 569 -8.07 -18.22 27.88
CA SER A 569 -8.76 -18.78 26.72
C SER A 569 -9.05 -17.72 25.66
N ASP A 570 -9.31 -16.47 26.07
CA ASP A 570 -9.67 -15.41 25.11
C ASP A 570 -8.46 -15.08 24.23
N ALA A 571 -7.24 -15.10 24.80
CA ALA A 571 -6.00 -14.88 24.07
C ALA A 571 -5.71 -15.98 23.02
N VAL A 572 -5.88 -17.26 23.37
CA VAL A 572 -5.63 -18.37 22.43
C VAL A 572 -6.76 -18.54 21.41
N ASP A 573 -8.02 -18.33 21.81
CA ASP A 573 -9.18 -18.42 20.93
C ASP A 573 -9.17 -17.33 19.85
N ALA A 574 -8.62 -16.14 20.15
CA ALA A 574 -8.45 -15.05 19.19
C ALA A 574 -7.57 -15.44 17.99
N MET A 575 -6.68 -16.43 18.15
CA MET A 575 -5.85 -16.99 17.07
C MET A 575 -6.32 -18.37 16.62
N ALA A 576 -7.52 -18.80 17.05
CA ALA A 576 -8.07 -20.13 16.81
C ALA A 576 -7.14 -21.28 17.26
N ILE A 577 -6.32 -21.05 18.27
CA ILE A 577 -5.44 -22.05 18.88
C ILE A 577 -6.26 -22.86 19.88
N SER A 578 -6.18 -24.19 19.82
CA SER A 578 -6.83 -25.06 20.79
C SER A 578 -5.82 -25.77 21.69
N VAL A 579 -6.14 -25.88 22.98
CA VAL A 579 -5.26 -26.48 24.00
C VAL A 579 -5.98 -27.62 24.69
N THR A 580 -5.34 -28.78 24.79
CA THR A 580 -5.89 -29.96 25.47
C THR A 580 -4.88 -30.60 26.43
N GLU A 581 -5.39 -31.27 27.46
CA GLU A 581 -4.57 -32.08 28.37
C GLU A 581 -4.32 -33.46 27.74
N ALA A 582 -3.06 -33.80 27.51
CA ALA A 582 -2.66 -35.09 26.95
C ALA A 582 -2.76 -36.21 27.99
N ASP A 583 -2.15 -35.96 29.16
CA ASP A 583 -2.17 -36.84 30.33
C ASP A 583 -2.35 -35.99 31.61
N PRO A 584 -3.53 -36.07 32.26
CA PRO A 584 -3.81 -35.32 33.48
C PRO A 584 -2.93 -35.71 34.68
N GLU A 585 -2.24 -36.86 34.63
CA GLU A 585 -1.36 -37.32 35.70
C GLU A 585 0.06 -36.73 35.61
N ASP A 586 0.55 -36.45 34.40
CA ASP A 586 1.88 -35.87 34.17
C ASP A 586 1.87 -34.38 33.79
N GLY A 587 0.70 -33.83 33.46
CA GLY A 587 0.49 -32.41 33.16
C GLY A 587 0.93 -31.98 31.76
N THR A 588 1.25 -32.94 30.88
CA THR A 588 1.56 -32.67 29.47
C THR A 588 0.33 -32.12 28.76
N ILE A 589 0.53 -31.03 28.02
CA ILE A 589 -0.51 -30.44 27.18
C ILE A 589 -0.16 -30.59 25.71
N VAL A 590 -1.19 -30.59 24.87
CA VAL A 590 -1.07 -30.51 23.41
C VAL A 590 -1.76 -29.23 22.94
N VAL A 591 -1.06 -28.46 22.14
CA VAL A 591 -1.57 -27.25 21.49
C VAL A 591 -1.71 -27.53 20.00
N TYR A 592 -2.86 -27.20 19.42
CA TYR A 592 -3.09 -27.27 17.98
C TYR A 592 -3.15 -25.85 17.42
N VAL A 593 -2.19 -25.52 16.57
CA VAL A 593 -2.12 -24.23 15.87
C VAL A 593 -2.61 -24.44 14.44
N PRO A 594 -3.68 -23.76 14.00
CA PRO A 594 -4.18 -23.89 12.64
C PRO A 594 -3.18 -23.36 11.62
N LEU A 595 -3.11 -24.02 10.46
CA LEU A 595 -2.25 -23.61 9.35
C LEU A 595 -3.09 -23.11 8.16
N THR A 596 -2.61 -22.07 7.49
CA THR A 596 -3.15 -21.54 6.23
C THR A 596 -2.14 -21.67 5.11
N THR A 597 -2.57 -21.55 3.85
CA THR A 597 -1.63 -21.52 2.71
C THR A 597 -0.90 -20.19 2.66
N ALA A 598 0.41 -20.24 2.44
CA ALA A 598 1.17 -19.14 1.86
C ALA A 598 1.20 -19.36 0.34
N GLU A 599 0.90 -18.31 -0.42
CA GLU A 599 0.69 -18.37 -1.86
C GLU A 599 1.64 -17.43 -2.58
N ASP A 600 2.13 -17.86 -3.76
CA ASP A 600 2.86 -16.99 -4.66
C ASP A 600 1.92 -15.96 -5.30
N ALA A 601 2.28 -14.68 -5.22
CA ALA A 601 1.50 -13.55 -5.71
C ALA A 601 1.27 -13.56 -7.23
N VAL A 602 2.16 -14.20 -8.01
CA VAL A 602 2.05 -14.24 -9.48
C VAL A 602 1.08 -15.33 -9.95
N GLY A 603 0.97 -16.43 -9.19
CA GLY A 603 0.26 -17.64 -9.61
C GLY A 603 -0.89 -18.11 -8.72
N GLU A 604 -1.14 -17.47 -7.57
CA GLU A 604 -2.07 -17.93 -6.52
C GLU A 604 -1.88 -19.42 -6.18
N THR A 605 -0.63 -19.90 -6.27
CA THR A 605 -0.29 -21.31 -6.07
C THR A 605 0.23 -21.49 -4.66
N PRO A 606 -0.24 -22.51 -3.91
CA PRO A 606 0.25 -22.74 -2.55
C PRO A 606 1.70 -23.20 -2.59
N VAL A 607 2.57 -22.48 -1.87
CA VAL A 607 4.01 -22.74 -1.78
C VAL A 607 4.43 -23.18 -0.38
N ALA A 608 3.70 -22.75 0.65
CA ALA A 608 3.98 -23.13 2.04
C ALA A 608 2.69 -23.18 2.88
N LEU A 609 2.84 -23.65 4.13
CA LEU A 609 1.83 -23.56 5.17
C LEU A 609 2.34 -22.61 6.26
N ALA A 610 1.50 -21.67 6.69
CA ALA A 610 1.85 -20.68 7.70
C ALA A 610 0.94 -20.79 8.92
N GLY A 611 1.47 -20.57 10.11
CA GLY A 611 0.70 -20.51 11.36
C GLY A 611 1.43 -19.77 12.46
N ARG A 612 0.67 -19.12 13.35
CA ARG A 612 1.19 -18.31 14.45
C ARG A 612 0.88 -18.96 15.78
N MET A 613 1.91 -19.14 16.60
CA MET A 613 1.79 -19.54 18.00
C MET A 613 2.09 -18.35 18.92
N LEU A 614 1.30 -18.18 19.98
CA LEU A 614 1.56 -17.18 21.02
C LEU A 614 2.06 -17.86 22.29
N TYR A 615 3.15 -17.32 22.82
CA TYR A 615 3.69 -17.64 24.13
C TYR A 615 3.70 -16.40 25.02
N GLU A 616 3.57 -16.63 26.32
CA GLU A 616 3.77 -15.63 27.36
C GLU A 616 4.40 -16.36 28.56
N VAL A 617 5.63 -15.97 28.92
CA VAL A 617 6.31 -16.59 30.06
C VAL A 617 6.22 -15.64 31.26
N PRO A 618 5.39 -15.93 32.27
CA PRO A 618 5.14 -14.98 33.34
C PRO A 618 6.32 -14.89 34.33
N SER A 619 6.39 -13.81 35.10
CA SER A 619 7.47 -13.52 36.06
C SER A 619 7.63 -14.54 37.20
N GLY A 620 6.67 -15.45 37.38
CA GLY A 620 6.79 -16.62 38.27
C GLY A 620 7.57 -17.80 37.68
N ALA A 621 7.72 -17.87 36.36
CA ALA A 621 8.54 -18.88 35.70
C ALA A 621 10.03 -18.51 35.75
N SER A 622 10.88 -19.52 35.94
CA SER A 622 12.34 -19.36 36.11
C SER A 622 13.15 -19.66 34.85
N SER A 623 12.55 -20.32 33.85
CA SER A 623 13.14 -20.61 32.53
C SER A 623 12.04 -21.03 31.55
N TRP A 624 12.40 -21.40 30.32
CA TRP A 624 11.47 -21.93 29.32
C TRP A 624 10.80 -23.23 29.78
N GLY A 625 11.50 -24.04 30.57
CA GLY A 625 11.06 -25.37 30.99
C GLY A 625 11.54 -26.46 30.03
N ALA A 626 10.74 -27.50 29.86
CA ALA A 626 11.03 -28.59 28.94
C ALA A 626 10.99 -28.14 27.47
N GLU A 627 11.76 -28.80 26.61
CA GLU A 627 11.70 -28.55 25.17
C GLU A 627 10.32 -28.90 24.61
N HIS A 628 9.78 -28.04 23.75
CA HIS A 628 8.49 -28.25 23.09
C HIS A 628 8.70 -29.08 21.82
N THR A 629 7.80 -30.02 21.54
CA THR A 629 7.87 -30.85 20.31
C THR A 629 6.78 -30.46 19.33
N VAL A 630 7.15 -29.96 18.16
CA VAL A 630 6.27 -29.52 17.07
C VAL A 630 6.20 -30.60 15.97
N ARG A 631 4.99 -30.87 15.46
CA ARG A 631 4.74 -31.85 14.40
C ARG A 631 3.65 -31.33 13.45
N LEU A 632 3.78 -31.61 12.15
CA LEU A 632 2.71 -31.35 11.18
C LEU A 632 1.66 -32.47 11.25
N LEU A 633 0.41 -32.09 11.49
CA LEU A 633 -0.73 -32.99 11.64
C LEU A 633 -1.85 -32.59 10.66
N TRP A 634 -2.36 -33.57 9.92
CA TRP A 634 -3.57 -33.43 9.12
C TRP A 634 -4.78 -33.96 9.88
N LEU A 635 -5.77 -33.10 10.11
CA LEU A 635 -7.06 -33.46 10.69
C LEU A 635 -8.05 -33.77 9.57
N VAL A 636 -8.65 -34.97 9.60
CA VAL A 636 -9.83 -35.28 8.80
C VAL A 636 -11.04 -34.94 9.65
N ASN A 637 -11.60 -33.75 9.44
CA ASN A 637 -12.87 -33.37 10.04
C ASN A 637 -14.00 -33.90 9.19
N GLY A 638 -15.09 -34.35 9.79
CA GLY A 638 -16.28 -34.72 9.04
C GLY A 638 -17.54 -34.66 9.88
N LEU A 639 -18.69 -34.60 9.22
CA LEU A 639 -19.97 -34.77 9.90
C LEU A 639 -20.21 -36.24 10.17
N THR A 640 -20.50 -36.55 11.43
CA THR A 640 -20.94 -37.86 11.86
C THR A 640 -22.30 -37.76 12.49
N ASP A 641 -23.16 -38.74 12.20
CA ASP A 641 -24.48 -38.77 12.79
C ASP A 641 -24.45 -39.63 14.04
N GLY A 642 -25.01 -39.07 15.11
CA GLY A 642 -25.17 -39.73 16.39
C GLY A 642 -26.59 -39.59 16.90
N CYS A 643 -27.00 -40.54 17.72
CA CYS A 643 -28.23 -40.44 18.50
C CYS A 643 -27.90 -39.97 19.91
N GLU A 644 -28.24 -38.73 20.23
CA GLU A 644 -28.17 -38.23 21.60
C GLU A 644 -29.47 -38.60 22.34
N VAL A 645 -29.36 -39.47 23.34
CA VAL A 645 -30.53 -39.97 24.09
C VAL A 645 -31.01 -38.90 25.08
N PRO A 646 -32.29 -38.48 25.04
CA PRO A 646 -32.83 -37.55 26.01
C PRO A 646 -32.74 -38.05 27.46
N ASP A 647 -32.43 -37.13 28.37
CA ASP A 647 -32.35 -37.41 29.82
C ASP A 647 -33.64 -38.07 30.35
N GLY A 648 -33.47 -39.12 31.17
CA GLY A 648 -34.56 -39.77 31.90
C GLY A 648 -35.23 -40.95 31.21
N LEU A 649 -34.71 -41.38 30.05
CA LEU A 649 -35.07 -42.67 29.44
C LEU A 649 -34.34 -43.83 30.15
N ASP A 650 -35.01 -44.98 30.24
CA ASP A 650 -34.34 -46.23 30.63
C ASP A 650 -33.64 -46.86 29.41
N GLU A 651 -32.76 -47.82 29.64
CA GLU A 651 -31.88 -48.41 28.61
C GLU A 651 -32.67 -48.99 27.41
N GLU A 652 -33.82 -49.63 27.66
CA GLU A 652 -34.67 -50.20 26.60
C GLU A 652 -35.40 -49.11 25.79
N ALA A 653 -35.84 -48.03 26.45
CA ALA A 653 -36.45 -46.88 25.78
C ALA A 653 -35.40 -46.05 25.01
N ALA A 654 -34.17 -45.97 25.52
CA ALA A 654 -33.04 -45.34 24.84
C ALA A 654 -32.65 -46.09 23.56
N ASP A 655 -32.53 -47.41 23.62
CA ASP A 655 -32.27 -48.25 22.44
C ASP A 655 -33.37 -48.05 21.38
N THR A 656 -34.64 -48.09 21.80
CA THR A 656 -35.80 -47.88 20.89
C THR A 656 -35.79 -46.47 20.29
N TYR A 657 -35.35 -45.46 21.04
CA TYR A 657 -35.24 -44.09 20.55
C TYR A 657 -34.20 -43.97 19.43
N CYS A 658 -33.04 -44.62 19.59
CA CYS A 658 -31.97 -44.59 18.60
C CYS A 658 -32.16 -45.55 17.41
N GLU A 659 -33.13 -46.48 17.46
CA GLU A 659 -33.56 -47.25 16.28
C GLU A 659 -34.23 -46.37 15.20
N ASP A 660 -34.80 -45.22 15.58
CA ASP A 660 -35.39 -44.26 14.64
C ASP A 660 -34.36 -43.20 14.26
N TYR A 661 -33.84 -43.33 13.03
CA TYR A 661 -32.87 -42.41 12.43
C TYR A 661 -33.36 -40.96 12.35
N ALA A 662 -34.67 -40.68 12.49
CA ALA A 662 -35.18 -39.32 12.60
C ALA A 662 -34.75 -38.59 13.89
N ASN A 663 -34.25 -39.33 14.89
CA ASN A 663 -33.74 -38.79 16.15
C ASN A 663 -32.22 -38.55 16.15
N TRP A 664 -31.54 -38.84 15.03
CA TRP A 664 -30.11 -38.64 14.91
C TRP A 664 -29.80 -37.21 14.46
N THR A 665 -28.70 -36.67 14.96
CA THR A 665 -28.20 -35.33 14.63
C THR A 665 -26.78 -35.42 14.13
N SER A 666 -26.43 -34.52 13.21
CA SER A 666 -25.09 -34.40 12.67
C SER A 666 -24.23 -33.53 13.58
N GLU A 667 -23.04 -34.02 13.92
CA GLU A 667 -22.02 -33.27 14.64
C GLU A 667 -20.69 -33.36 13.91
N GLN A 668 -19.95 -32.25 13.89
CA GLN A 668 -18.61 -32.24 13.34
C GLN A 668 -17.65 -32.90 14.33
N THR A 669 -16.86 -33.86 13.85
CA THR A 669 -15.87 -34.57 14.65
C THR A 669 -14.58 -34.81 13.87
N VAL A 670 -13.50 -35.05 14.59
CA VAL A 670 -12.23 -35.51 14.00
C VAL A 670 -12.33 -37.02 13.76
N LEU A 671 -12.40 -37.42 12.51
CA LEU A 671 -12.51 -38.81 12.08
C LEU A 671 -11.19 -39.55 12.21
N GLN A 672 -10.10 -38.88 11.84
CA GLN A 672 -8.76 -39.47 11.76
C GLN A 672 -7.70 -38.37 11.73
N THR A 673 -6.51 -38.69 12.21
CA THR A 673 -5.33 -37.82 12.12
C THR A 673 -4.16 -38.52 11.45
N TYR A 674 -3.31 -37.74 10.77
CA TYR A 674 -2.10 -38.23 10.11
C TYR A 674 -0.94 -37.26 10.32
N TYR A 675 0.23 -37.77 10.66
CA TYR A 675 1.45 -36.96 10.69
C TYR A 675 2.12 -36.93 9.33
N ASP A 676 2.81 -35.82 9.06
CA ASP A 676 3.57 -35.61 7.84
C ASP A 676 4.99 -35.13 8.16
N ASP A 677 5.92 -35.41 7.27
CA ASP A 677 7.29 -34.90 7.34
C ASP A 677 7.34 -33.53 6.64
N PHE A 678 8.04 -32.56 7.22
CA PHE A 678 8.05 -31.17 6.75
C PHE A 678 9.44 -30.53 6.84
N ARG A 679 9.62 -29.43 6.11
CA ARG A 679 10.73 -28.49 6.25
C ARG A 679 10.21 -27.21 6.91
N ILE A 680 11.06 -26.56 7.68
CA ILE A 680 10.82 -25.21 8.17
C ILE A 680 11.48 -24.29 7.17
N THR A 681 10.65 -23.53 6.45
CA THR A 681 11.09 -22.56 5.44
C THR A 681 11.33 -21.21 6.10
N SER A 682 10.47 -20.86 7.06
CA SER A 682 10.70 -19.72 7.95
C SER A 682 10.29 -19.99 9.39
N LEU A 683 11.03 -19.37 10.31
CA LEU A 683 10.71 -19.28 11.72
C LEU A 683 11.01 -17.86 12.19
N LEU A 684 9.96 -17.03 12.27
CA LEU A 684 10.07 -15.66 12.76
C LEU A 684 9.56 -15.61 14.20
N VAL A 685 10.44 -15.21 15.12
CA VAL A 685 10.11 -15.04 16.53
C VAL A 685 10.16 -13.56 16.88
N SER A 686 9.03 -13.03 17.34
CA SER A 686 8.88 -11.65 17.78
C SER A 686 8.54 -11.62 19.26
N GLU A 687 9.38 -10.98 20.07
CA GLU A 687 9.08 -10.64 21.46
C GLU A 687 8.66 -9.17 21.54
N ASP A 688 7.44 -8.90 21.96
CA ASP A 688 6.91 -7.54 22.05
C ASP A 688 7.41 -6.81 23.31
N HIS A 689 7.93 -5.59 23.13
CA HIS A 689 8.39 -4.71 24.21
C HIS A 689 7.39 -3.59 24.52
N GLY A 690 6.18 -3.69 23.96
CA GLY A 690 5.09 -2.75 24.13
C GLY A 690 5.06 -1.65 23.08
N ALA A 691 3.99 -0.87 23.14
CA ALA A 691 3.73 0.24 22.25
C ALA A 691 3.37 1.50 23.04
N SER A 692 3.51 2.64 22.39
CA SER A 692 3.06 3.93 22.87
C SER A 692 2.48 4.71 21.70
N ALA A 693 1.44 5.47 21.96
CA ALA A 693 0.80 6.26 20.93
C ALA A 693 0.31 7.61 21.46
N ALA A 694 0.15 8.55 20.55
CA ALA A 694 -0.43 9.84 20.83
C ALA A 694 -1.30 10.31 19.66
N ALA A 695 -2.40 10.98 20.00
CA ALA A 695 -3.28 11.63 19.05
C ALA A 695 -3.16 13.14 19.20
N PHE A 696 -3.00 13.84 18.08
CA PHE A 696 -2.85 15.29 18.02
C PHE A 696 -3.94 15.90 17.14
N ALA A 697 -4.57 16.96 17.63
CA ALA A 697 -5.59 17.69 16.88
C ALA A 697 -5.47 19.19 17.12
N GLN A 698 -5.72 19.99 16.09
CA GLN A 698 -5.68 21.45 16.22
C GLN A 698 -6.99 21.99 16.84
N THR A 699 -6.83 22.84 17.86
CA THR A 699 -7.92 23.38 18.70
C THR A 699 -8.73 24.51 18.07
N SER A 700 -8.19 25.23 17.08
CA SER A 700 -8.80 26.46 16.56
C SER A 700 -9.82 26.18 15.44
N ALA A 701 -11.10 26.41 15.75
CA ALA A 701 -12.17 26.45 14.75
C ALA A 701 -12.12 27.76 13.96
N GLY A 702 -11.41 27.79 12.83
CA GLY A 702 -11.46 28.97 11.94
C GLY A 702 -10.39 29.10 10.87
N GLN A 703 -9.32 28.31 10.88
CA GLN A 703 -8.42 28.20 9.73
C GLN A 703 -8.92 27.10 8.79
N TYR A 704 -8.83 27.35 7.49
CA TYR A 704 -9.21 26.38 6.45
C TYR A 704 -8.19 25.22 6.35
N TYR A 705 -7.05 25.36 7.02
CA TYR A 705 -5.92 24.43 7.02
C TYR A 705 -5.41 24.25 8.45
N ASP A 706 -5.10 23.00 8.83
CA ASP A 706 -4.52 22.65 10.14
C ASP A 706 -2.98 22.92 10.10
N ASP A 707 -2.58 24.19 9.94
CA ASP A 707 -1.17 24.61 9.73
C ASP A 707 -0.22 24.09 10.83
N ASP A 708 -0.62 24.15 12.10
CA ASP A 708 0.19 23.67 13.23
C ASP A 708 0.35 22.13 13.19
N LEU A 709 -0.67 21.42 12.70
CA LEU A 709 -0.64 19.96 12.58
C LEU A 709 0.27 19.51 11.43
N TRP A 710 0.24 20.24 10.31
CA TRP A 710 1.19 20.06 9.20
C TRP A 710 2.63 20.35 9.62
N HIS A 711 2.86 21.42 10.36
CA HIS A 711 4.19 21.73 10.89
C HIS A 711 4.66 20.67 11.88
N LEU A 712 3.78 20.15 12.75
CA LEU A 712 4.10 19.03 13.64
C LEU A 712 4.54 17.79 12.84
N ALA A 713 3.81 17.44 11.78
CA ALA A 713 4.16 16.28 10.97
C ALA A 713 5.52 16.42 10.25
N ASP A 714 5.82 17.58 9.65
CA ASP A 714 7.13 17.84 9.02
C ASP A 714 8.28 17.74 10.06
N VAL A 715 8.07 18.30 11.26
CA VAL A 715 9.06 18.19 12.34
C VAL A 715 9.25 16.73 12.78
N LEU A 716 8.17 15.97 12.97
CA LEU A 716 8.25 14.57 13.36
C LEU A 716 8.86 13.68 12.27
N GLN A 717 8.60 13.95 10.99
CA GLN A 717 9.28 13.26 9.90
C GLN A 717 10.79 13.46 9.96
N ARG A 718 11.26 14.69 10.22
CA ARG A 718 12.70 15.01 10.30
C ARG A 718 13.38 14.62 11.61
N THR A 719 12.63 14.25 12.64
CA THR A 719 13.18 13.96 13.98
C THR A 719 12.81 12.57 14.48
N PHE A 720 11.53 12.31 14.68
CA PHE A 720 11.00 11.05 15.20
C PHE A 720 11.22 9.89 14.22
N LEU A 721 10.92 10.06 12.92
CA LEU A 721 11.06 8.98 11.94
C LEU A 721 12.50 8.75 11.46
N THR A 722 13.33 9.78 11.42
CA THR A 722 14.75 9.69 11.00
C THR A 722 15.71 9.28 12.13
N ARG A 723 15.18 8.83 13.28
CA ARG A 723 15.96 8.47 14.48
C ARG A 723 16.91 9.59 14.93
N ALA A 724 16.50 10.86 14.83
CA ALA A 724 17.31 11.96 15.33
C ALA A 724 17.52 11.79 16.84
N VAL A 725 18.79 11.70 17.25
CA VAL A 725 19.16 11.59 18.66
C VAL A 725 19.52 12.96 19.22
N ASP A 726 19.14 13.23 20.47
CA ASP A 726 19.64 14.38 21.21
C ASP A 726 21.18 14.24 21.33
N GLN A 727 21.92 15.22 20.82
CA GLN A 727 23.39 15.18 20.76
C GLN A 727 24.07 15.16 22.14
N THR A 728 23.34 15.48 23.21
CA THR A 728 23.83 15.55 24.59
C THR A 728 23.52 14.27 25.36
N THR A 729 22.31 13.71 25.20
CA THR A 729 21.88 12.49 25.91
C THR A 729 22.06 11.22 25.08
N ASN A 730 22.26 11.36 23.77
CA ASN A 730 22.28 10.28 22.78
C ASN A 730 21.01 9.42 22.82
N GLN A 731 19.86 10.03 23.15
CA GLN A 731 18.56 9.36 23.20
C GLN A 731 17.72 9.80 22.00
N ARG A 732 16.95 8.85 21.44
CA ARG A 732 15.94 9.15 20.41
C ARG A 732 14.81 9.98 21.01
N LEU A 733 14.12 10.75 20.18
CA LEU A 733 12.83 11.33 20.53
C LEU A 733 11.76 10.22 20.59
N SER A 734 11.17 9.95 21.76
CA SER A 734 10.08 8.98 21.92
C SER A 734 8.71 9.66 21.85
N VAL A 735 7.61 8.89 21.76
CA VAL A 735 6.24 9.42 21.79
C VAL A 735 5.99 10.22 23.07
N GLN A 736 6.57 9.78 24.19
CA GLN A 736 6.44 10.44 25.49
C GLN A 736 7.08 11.83 25.54
N ASP A 737 8.07 12.10 24.68
CA ASP A 737 8.80 13.36 24.68
C ASP A 737 8.12 14.45 23.83
N ILE A 738 7.33 14.05 22.83
CA ILE A 738 6.76 14.94 21.81
C ILE A 738 5.99 16.11 22.44
N LYS A 739 5.11 15.82 23.39
CA LYS A 739 4.30 16.84 24.06
C LYS A 739 5.13 17.88 24.80
N GLY A 740 6.29 17.47 25.34
CA GLY A 740 7.23 18.36 26.01
C GLY A 740 7.88 19.37 25.06
N HIS A 741 8.03 19.01 23.77
CA HIS A 741 8.70 19.83 22.76
C HIS A 741 7.78 20.71 21.91
N LEU A 742 6.46 20.56 22.00
CA LEU A 742 5.52 21.38 21.22
C LEU A 742 5.79 22.88 21.33
N SER A 743 6.10 23.39 22.53
CA SER A 743 6.44 24.80 22.71
C SER A 743 7.79 25.21 22.11
N ASP A 744 8.75 24.29 22.04
CA ASP A 744 10.07 24.54 21.45
C ASP A 744 9.98 24.64 19.92
N TRP A 745 8.98 23.99 19.33
CA TRP A 745 8.66 24.03 17.89
C TRP A 745 7.64 25.11 17.52
N ASP A 746 7.37 26.06 18.43
CA ASP A 746 6.38 27.13 18.26
C ASP A 746 4.93 26.63 18.00
N LEU A 747 4.61 25.39 18.38
CA LEU A 747 3.29 24.78 18.24
C LEU A 747 2.44 25.04 19.49
N THR A 748 1.46 25.93 19.39
CA THR A 748 0.66 26.38 20.56
C THR A 748 -0.82 26.02 20.50
N ASN A 749 -1.34 25.59 19.33
CA ASN A 749 -2.76 25.26 19.18
C ASN A 749 -3.03 23.76 19.07
N ILE A 750 -2.10 22.91 19.50
CA ILE A 750 -2.23 21.45 19.47
C ILE A 750 -2.83 20.94 20.78
N TYR A 751 -3.87 20.12 20.66
CA TYR A 751 -4.42 19.29 21.73
C TYR A 751 -3.90 17.87 21.57
N THR A 752 -3.53 17.24 22.69
CA THR A 752 -2.85 15.94 22.69
C THR A 752 -3.50 14.97 23.66
N GLN A 753 -3.71 13.73 23.20
CA GLN A 753 -4.02 12.57 24.03
C GLN A 753 -2.85 11.58 23.90
N GLU A 754 -2.43 10.96 25.00
CA GLU A 754 -1.28 10.05 25.04
C GLU A 754 -1.70 8.70 25.66
N PHE A 755 -1.14 7.63 25.12
CA PHE A 755 -1.35 6.24 25.51
C PHE A 755 0.02 5.58 25.67
N PHE A 756 0.31 5.05 26.85
CA PHE A 756 1.60 4.47 27.21
C PHE A 756 1.42 3.06 27.76
N ASP A 757 2.51 2.30 27.82
CA ASP A 757 2.56 0.94 28.37
C ASP A 757 1.54 -0.01 27.72
N LEU A 758 1.25 0.20 26.44
CA LEU A 758 0.36 -0.67 25.67
C LEU A 758 1.08 -2.00 25.45
N ALA A 759 0.38 -3.11 25.64
CA ALA A 759 0.98 -4.45 25.60
C ALA A 759 1.60 -4.76 24.23
N ASP A 760 0.92 -4.36 23.16
CA ASP A 760 1.26 -4.65 21.77
C ASP A 760 0.62 -3.63 20.81
N GLU A 761 0.70 -3.94 19.52
CA GLU A 761 0.12 -3.14 18.45
C GLU A 761 -1.42 -3.19 18.40
N LEU A 762 -2.04 -4.30 18.79
CA LEU A 762 -3.50 -4.41 18.82
C LEU A 762 -4.06 -3.50 19.91
N ALA A 763 -3.45 -3.48 21.09
CA ALA A 763 -3.77 -2.54 22.16
C ALA A 763 -3.56 -1.08 21.72
N MET A 764 -2.54 -0.81 20.90
CA MET A 764 -2.33 0.51 20.30
C MET A 764 -3.42 0.90 19.32
N ILE A 765 -3.82 -0.01 18.43
CA ILE A 765 -4.90 0.24 17.47
C ILE A 765 -6.23 0.46 18.21
N ASP A 766 -6.54 -0.36 19.21
CA ASP A 766 -7.76 -0.22 20.02
C ASP A 766 -7.80 1.14 20.73
N ALA A 767 -6.69 1.55 21.36
CA ALA A 767 -6.57 2.87 21.99
C ALA A 767 -6.77 4.04 21.00
N LEU A 768 -6.30 3.89 19.76
CA LEU A 768 -6.41 4.92 18.71
C LEU A 768 -7.69 4.86 17.88
N THR A 769 -8.54 3.84 18.06
CA THR A 769 -9.79 3.68 17.29
C THR A 769 -11.03 3.62 18.19
N GLY A 770 -10.85 3.49 19.50
CA GLY A 770 -11.93 3.43 20.47
C GLY A 770 -12.65 4.76 20.75
N ASP A 771 -13.66 4.69 21.61
CA ASP A 771 -14.49 5.83 22.04
C ASP A 771 -13.67 6.99 22.65
N GLU A 772 -12.47 6.70 23.17
CA GLU A 772 -11.58 7.68 23.77
C GLU A 772 -11.13 8.76 22.78
N ILE A 773 -10.91 8.39 21.50
CA ILE A 773 -10.56 9.35 20.44
C ILE A 773 -11.73 10.27 20.08
N LEU A 774 -12.96 9.75 20.09
CA LEU A 774 -14.15 10.56 19.85
C LEU A 774 -14.36 11.58 20.98
N SER A 775 -14.08 11.19 22.23
CA SER A 775 -14.06 12.11 23.37
C SER A 775 -12.95 13.15 23.24
N PHE A 776 -11.73 12.73 22.87
CA PHE A 776 -10.59 13.61 22.62
C PHE A 776 -10.91 14.70 21.60
N LEU A 777 -11.57 14.37 20.48
CA LEU A 777 -12.01 15.36 19.49
C LEU A 777 -13.08 16.32 20.04
N GLY A 778 -13.98 15.82 20.89
CA GLY A 778 -14.96 16.64 21.59
C GLY A 778 -14.30 17.70 22.50
N ASP A 779 -13.22 17.32 23.17
CA ASP A 779 -12.45 18.20 24.04
C ASP A 779 -11.53 19.15 23.26
N ALA A 780 -10.90 18.67 22.18
CA ALA A 780 -10.05 19.46 21.28
C ALA A 780 -10.85 20.56 20.58
N ARG A 781 -12.10 20.25 20.17
CA ARG A 781 -13.00 21.18 19.47
C ARG A 781 -14.34 21.29 20.19
N PRO A 782 -14.42 22.09 21.26
CA PRO A 782 -15.65 22.22 22.03
C PRO A 782 -16.73 22.96 21.22
N SER A 783 -17.93 22.38 21.18
CA SER A 783 -19.12 22.91 20.47
C SER A 783 -18.95 23.06 18.95
N PRO A 784 -18.59 21.99 18.21
CA PRO A 784 -18.44 22.05 16.76
C PRO A 784 -19.80 22.28 16.07
N SER A 785 -19.79 23.00 14.95
CA SER A 785 -20.98 23.13 14.10
C SER A 785 -21.27 21.82 13.37
N SER A 786 -22.54 21.54 13.09
CA SER A 786 -22.91 20.42 12.21
C SER A 786 -22.21 20.56 10.84
N GLY A 787 -21.50 19.52 10.41
CA GLY A 787 -20.65 19.54 9.21
C GLY A 787 -19.23 20.06 9.42
N ALA A 788 -18.79 20.29 10.67
CA ALA A 788 -17.40 20.58 10.95
C ALA A 788 -16.52 19.36 10.64
N THR A 789 -15.35 19.59 10.06
CA THR A 789 -14.32 18.58 9.88
C THR A 789 -13.17 18.82 10.85
N ALA A 790 -12.43 17.77 11.16
CA ALA A 790 -11.18 17.84 11.90
C ALA A 790 -10.23 16.76 11.36
N THR A 791 -8.93 17.03 11.44
CA THR A 791 -7.91 16.03 11.15
C THR A 791 -7.23 15.65 12.46
N VAL A 792 -7.00 14.36 12.67
CA VAL A 792 -6.20 13.85 13.77
C VAL A 792 -4.92 13.27 13.20
N LEU A 793 -3.78 13.70 13.74
CA LEU A 793 -2.49 13.06 13.51
C LEU A 793 -2.25 12.05 14.64
N TYR A 794 -2.14 10.79 14.27
CA TYR A 794 -1.70 9.71 15.14
C TYR A 794 -0.20 9.52 15.00
N VAL A 795 0.45 9.39 16.13
CA VAL A 795 1.86 9.03 16.24
C VAL A 795 1.92 7.78 17.08
N GLY A 796 2.56 6.73 16.57
CA GLY A 796 2.73 5.48 17.30
C GLY A 796 4.19 5.05 17.28
N GLU A 797 4.68 4.47 18.37
CA GLU A 797 5.92 3.69 18.38
C GLU A 797 5.64 2.31 18.96
N LYS A 798 6.18 1.27 18.31
CA LYS A 798 6.15 -0.12 18.79
C LYS A 798 7.57 -0.59 18.94
N SER A 799 7.87 -1.25 20.06
CA SER A 799 9.17 -1.85 20.29
C SER A 799 9.07 -3.37 20.30
N ARG A 800 10.01 -4.07 19.65
CA ARG A 800 10.06 -5.53 19.61
C ARG A 800 11.49 -6.04 19.43
N ARG A 801 11.76 -7.29 19.81
CA ARG A 801 12.94 -8.03 19.38
C ARG A 801 12.49 -9.07 18.36
N ASN A 802 13.10 -9.06 17.19
CA ASN A 802 12.82 -10.05 16.15
C ASN A 802 14.03 -10.97 15.99
N ILE A 803 13.76 -12.25 15.74
CA ILE A 803 14.77 -13.24 15.36
C ILE A 803 14.17 -14.02 14.19
N SER A 804 14.91 -14.12 13.08
CA SER A 804 14.61 -15.02 11.96
C SER A 804 15.66 -16.13 11.87
N LEU A 805 15.43 -17.12 11.01
CA LEU A 805 16.35 -18.26 10.79
C LEU A 805 17.78 -17.86 10.43
N VAL A 806 17.94 -16.70 9.79
CA VAL A 806 19.20 -16.21 9.21
C VAL A 806 20.07 -15.46 10.24
N GLN A 807 19.50 -15.06 11.39
CA GLN A 807 20.16 -14.15 12.32
C GLN A 807 20.98 -14.85 13.42
N ASP A 808 21.97 -14.11 13.96
CA ASP A 808 22.62 -14.45 15.21
C ASP A 808 21.55 -14.67 16.30
N GLY A 809 21.65 -15.77 17.07
CA GLY A 809 20.67 -16.10 18.12
C GLY A 809 19.89 -17.38 17.88
N VAL A 810 19.85 -17.92 16.66
CA VAL A 810 19.29 -19.26 16.41
C VAL A 810 20.39 -20.31 16.31
N SER A 811 20.23 -21.42 17.03
CA SER A 811 21.14 -22.57 16.91
C SER A 811 20.36 -23.87 16.69
N PHE A 812 20.71 -24.57 15.62
CA PHE A 812 20.09 -25.83 15.22
C PHE A 812 20.97 -27.03 15.58
N ALA A 813 20.41 -28.02 16.26
CA ALA A 813 21.05 -29.30 16.54
C ALA A 813 20.01 -30.43 16.67
N ASP A 814 20.23 -31.56 15.98
CA ASP A 814 19.40 -32.78 16.11
C ASP A 814 17.88 -32.55 15.93
N ASN A 815 17.47 -31.75 14.93
CA ASN A 815 16.09 -31.28 14.69
C ASN A 815 15.49 -30.40 15.80
N SER A 816 16.31 -29.85 16.68
CA SER A 816 15.90 -28.86 17.67
C SER A 816 16.49 -27.49 17.35
N ALA A 817 15.71 -26.44 17.59
CA ALA A 817 16.16 -25.06 17.59
C ALA A 817 16.18 -24.51 19.02
N LEU A 818 17.31 -23.89 19.38
CA LEU A 818 17.39 -22.96 20.50
C LEU A 818 17.41 -21.54 19.96
N ILE A 819 16.45 -20.75 20.41
CA ILE A 819 16.26 -19.34 20.05
C ILE A 819 16.69 -18.50 21.25
N ASP A 820 17.82 -17.81 21.12
CA ASP A 820 18.49 -17.07 22.17
C ASP A 820 18.45 -15.57 21.91
N PHE A 821 17.78 -14.83 22.79
CA PHE A 821 17.62 -13.39 22.72
C PHE A 821 18.77 -12.58 23.37
N ALA A 822 19.88 -13.21 23.80
CA ALA A 822 20.92 -12.57 24.61
C ALA A 822 21.53 -11.31 23.96
N ASP A 823 21.80 -11.37 22.65
CA ASP A 823 22.47 -10.31 21.89
C ASP A 823 21.53 -9.62 20.88
N ILE A 824 20.22 -9.84 21.02
CA ILE A 824 19.20 -9.25 20.14
C ILE A 824 18.78 -7.88 20.68
N GLU A 825 18.99 -6.84 19.87
CA GLU A 825 18.60 -5.47 20.23
C GLU A 825 17.08 -5.27 20.10
N VAL A 826 16.54 -4.37 20.92
CA VAL A 826 15.14 -3.94 20.79
C VAL A 826 15.04 -2.93 19.66
N GLU A 827 14.31 -3.31 18.62
CA GLU A 827 13.96 -2.45 17.50
C GLU A 827 12.71 -1.64 17.86
N THR A 828 12.72 -0.34 17.57
CA THR A 828 11.54 0.52 17.70
C THR A 828 11.14 1.04 16.34
N ILE A 829 9.90 0.76 15.94
CA ILE A 829 9.29 1.27 14.71
C ILE A 829 8.38 2.44 15.08
N GLY A 830 8.69 3.62 14.54
CA GLY A 830 7.85 4.81 14.62
C GLY A 830 6.89 4.89 13.43
N SER A 831 5.68 5.40 13.67
CA SER A 831 4.66 5.57 12.63
C SER A 831 3.94 6.91 12.81
N LEU A 832 3.55 7.50 11.67
CA LEU A 832 2.69 8.67 11.58
C LEU A 832 1.50 8.31 10.70
N ARG A 833 0.27 8.56 11.17
CA ARG A 833 -0.95 8.35 10.39
C ARG A 833 -1.89 9.52 10.57
N TRP A 834 -2.60 9.88 9.52
CA TRP A 834 -3.61 10.93 9.57
C TRP A 834 -4.99 10.31 9.40
N ALA A 835 -5.99 10.82 10.10
CA ALA A 835 -7.37 10.41 9.94
C ALA A 835 -8.31 11.63 9.92
N PRO A 836 -9.18 11.75 8.91
CA PRO A 836 -10.20 12.78 8.86
C PRO A 836 -11.43 12.38 9.68
N TYR A 837 -12.04 13.36 10.34
CA TYR A 837 -13.27 13.22 11.11
C TYR A 837 -14.29 14.29 10.72
N ALA A 838 -15.56 13.91 10.74
CA ALA A 838 -16.68 14.80 10.50
C ALA A 838 -17.64 14.81 11.71
N TYR A 839 -18.19 15.98 12.03
CA TYR A 839 -19.17 16.14 13.09
C TYR A 839 -20.59 16.08 12.54
N THR A 840 -21.29 14.98 12.80
CA THR A 840 -22.65 14.69 12.33
C THR A 840 -23.56 14.29 13.49
N ASP A 841 -24.82 14.73 13.48
CA ASP A 841 -25.85 14.30 14.44
C ASP A 841 -25.50 14.38 15.94
N GLY A 842 -24.56 15.27 16.31
CA GLY A 842 -24.18 15.49 17.71
C GLY A 842 -22.98 14.67 18.18
N GLY A 843 -22.26 14.00 17.28
CA GLY A 843 -21.02 13.28 17.56
C GLY A 843 -20.00 13.40 16.43
N TRP A 844 -18.74 13.08 16.74
CA TRP A 844 -17.70 12.89 15.74
C TRP A 844 -17.79 11.49 15.16
N ILE A 845 -17.57 11.37 13.86
CA ILE A 845 -17.41 10.11 13.14
C ILE A 845 -16.15 10.18 12.28
N ASN A 846 -15.48 9.04 12.08
CA ASN A 846 -14.39 8.95 11.10
C ASN A 846 -14.99 9.17 9.70
N ALA A 847 -14.36 10.01 8.87
CA ALA A 847 -14.88 10.40 7.56
C ALA A 847 -14.44 9.47 6.41
N ASP A 848 -13.52 8.52 6.67
CA ASP A 848 -13.10 7.48 5.73
C ASP A 848 -13.99 6.22 5.80
N VAL A 849 -14.97 6.19 6.72
CA VAL A 849 -15.97 5.12 6.91
C VAL A 849 -17.36 5.65 6.57
#